data_AF-A0A6P7ZVZ7-F1
#
_entry.id   AF-A0A6P7ZVZ7-F1
#
_cell.length_a   1.000
_cell.length_b   1.000
_cell.length_c   1.000
_cell.angle_alpha   90.00
_cell.angle_beta   90.00
_cell.angle_gamma   90.00
#
_symmetry.space_group_name_H-M   'P 1'
#
loop_
_entity.id
_entity.type
_entity.pdbx_description
1 polymer ?
#
loop_
_entity_poly.entity_id
_entity_poly.type
_entity_poly.pdbx_seq_one_letter_code
_entity_poly.pdbx_strand_id
1 'polypeptide(L)'
;MEVGAWLAAVALLVILGTAAPQNACSTQKGQDGYAGVPGRDGRPGQKGDRGDPGLPGRRTGVQGTKGDPGDPGPLGEPGMLGYKGPVGPLGPPGEPGQKGQKGTVADISNQNRPAFSAMIDPAAIVKIDNNVLLFSKIITNEESSYYPNSGKFRCRVPGYYYFTFHVISNGNLCLYIVKEHKGNAEKLVAFCDFNMQSHPQVNSGGTVLKLEASNMVWIETNANNNLYDRSDANSVFSGFLLFPEKAYWQPPKTQRLAHGTTSIEMTMRCHCGAAHRLPCHKLPLSKEPRTSAAGLRIKMGRSLTMFLGLVLLLLNLVTWVRSDTFGIPGLPGVPGMPGRDGRDGLKGPKGERGAPATPGTSGAKGEKGERGVPGPRGKNGPMGPPGLAGQKGTPGPKGEPGEPGSHKHRYQSAFTVTRLTAEYPAKNSPVIFTREISNINNHYDKTTGKFTCHISGLYYFVYHTSLTYNLCVILYVDGEKKATFCDHRSNEQQVSSGGVLLRLVEGQQVWLAVNEFNGMVGKENADSVFSGFLLFPDYPRATGNMFEREKMTRVMIILLASVTVAATQTCNSPPGMPGIPGRPGAPGKDGKDGVVGSKGDVGPPGQLGDFAEQGETGEQGSHGNPGKVGPKGPEGPPGAQGPVGPKGVKGESGDYKTTLKSAFSMSKVGSILPRRDQPIRFDRVITNENGHYSPQNSKFICQIPGLYYFTYHATSKGNLCINIMKGVGKGTKVVTFCDFVNKIYQVTTGGVVLHLEAGEPVWLEPTEKNHLVGGDGADSIFSGFLLFPDS
;
A
#
# COMPACT_ATOMS: atom_id res chain seq x y z
N MET A 1 17.04 -12.54 -45.41
CA MET A 1 17.36 -11.15 -45.79
C MET A 1 16.17 -10.63 -46.55
N GLU A 2 15.29 -9.84 -45.91
CA GLU A 2 14.33 -8.92 -46.58
C GLU A 2 13.48 -8.15 -45.55
N VAL A 3 13.25 -8.66 -44.34
CA VAL A 3 12.44 -7.95 -43.30
C VAL A 3 13.20 -6.82 -42.59
N GLY A 4 14.53 -6.94 -42.45
CA GLY A 4 15.36 -5.93 -41.78
C GLY A 4 15.55 -4.64 -42.58
N ALA A 5 15.51 -4.72 -43.91
CA ALA A 5 15.64 -3.55 -44.79
C ALA A 5 14.37 -2.68 -44.81
N TRP A 6 13.20 -3.31 -44.71
CA TRP A 6 11.91 -2.63 -44.58
C TRP A 6 11.73 -1.94 -43.23
N LEU A 7 12.20 -2.56 -42.13
CA LEU A 7 12.16 -1.94 -40.80
C LEU A 7 13.06 -0.70 -40.70
N ALA A 8 14.20 -0.68 -41.38
CA ALA A 8 15.08 0.48 -41.44
C ALA A 8 14.53 1.61 -42.33
N ALA A 9 13.87 1.27 -43.46
CA ALA A 9 13.25 2.24 -44.35
C ALA A 9 11.99 2.89 -43.75
N VAL A 10 11.18 2.11 -43.03
CA VAL A 10 9.99 2.62 -42.31
C VAL A 10 10.40 3.42 -41.07
N ALA A 11 11.46 3.02 -40.35
CA ALA A 11 12.01 3.83 -39.27
C ALA A 11 12.57 5.17 -39.78
N LEU A 12 13.23 5.20 -40.95
CA LEU A 12 13.72 6.45 -41.55
C LEU A 12 12.57 7.37 -42.01
N LEU A 13 11.49 6.81 -42.58
CA LEU A 13 10.31 7.58 -43.01
C LEU A 13 9.47 8.11 -41.84
N VAL A 14 9.41 7.39 -40.71
CA VAL A 14 8.75 7.86 -39.47
C VAL A 14 9.60 8.92 -38.75
N ILE A 15 10.93 8.85 -38.86
CA ILE A 15 11.84 9.88 -38.33
C ILE A 15 11.82 11.15 -39.22
N LEU A 16 11.56 11.03 -40.53
CA LEU A 16 11.44 12.17 -41.45
C LEU A 16 10.01 12.76 -41.51
N GLY A 17 8.98 12.00 -41.11
CA GLY A 17 7.57 12.44 -41.13
C GLY A 17 7.05 13.11 -39.85
N THR A 18 7.80 13.10 -38.75
CA THR A 18 7.36 13.67 -37.46
C THR A 18 7.95 15.06 -37.14
N ALA A 19 8.51 15.76 -38.14
CA ALA A 19 8.85 17.18 -38.01
C ALA A 19 7.65 18.09 -38.34
N ALA A 20 6.49 17.82 -37.72
CA ALA A 20 5.43 18.81 -37.58
C ALA A 20 5.46 19.29 -36.12
N PRO A 21 5.73 20.57 -35.85
CA PRO A 21 5.83 21.09 -34.49
C PRO A 21 4.45 20.98 -33.84
N GLN A 22 4.33 20.15 -32.80
CA GLN A 22 3.28 20.34 -31.81
C GLN A 22 3.65 21.60 -31.04
N ASN A 23 3.17 22.76 -31.51
CA ASN A 23 3.15 23.97 -30.71
C ASN A 23 2.10 23.78 -29.60
N ALA A 24 2.50 23.13 -28.52
CA ALA A 24 1.83 23.30 -27.24
C ALA A 24 2.18 24.71 -26.75
N CYS A 25 1.23 25.64 -26.82
CA CYS A 25 1.37 26.92 -26.10
C CYS A 25 1.36 26.64 -24.60
N SER A 26 2.54 26.46 -24.00
CA SER A 26 2.75 26.43 -22.55
C SER A 26 3.34 27.77 -22.12
N THR A 27 2.65 28.49 -21.22
CA THR A 27 3.17 29.69 -20.58
C THR A 27 3.78 29.31 -19.22
N GLN A 28 5.03 29.69 -18.97
CA GLN A 28 5.65 29.54 -17.65
C GLN A 28 5.20 30.67 -16.71
N LYS A 29 4.79 30.33 -15.48
CA LYS A 29 4.54 31.30 -14.40
C LYS A 29 5.88 31.97 -14.01
N GLY A 30 5.90 33.29 -13.88
CA GLY A 30 7.09 34.03 -13.44
C GLY A 30 7.53 33.61 -12.03
N GLN A 31 8.84 33.61 -11.76
CA GLN A 31 9.38 33.34 -10.42
C GLN A 31 8.93 34.42 -9.42
N ASP A 32 8.56 34.04 -8.20
CA ASP A 32 8.17 35.00 -7.14
C ASP A 32 9.38 35.86 -6.72
N GLY A 33 9.15 37.14 -6.43
CA GLY A 33 10.20 38.07 -6.03
C GLY A 33 10.75 37.78 -4.63
N TYR A 34 12.06 37.97 -4.44
CA TYR A 34 12.70 37.84 -3.12
C TYR A 34 12.17 38.88 -2.12
N ALA A 35 12.07 38.51 -0.84
CA ALA A 35 11.68 39.45 0.22
C ALA A 35 12.68 40.61 0.34
N GLY A 36 12.18 41.82 0.59
CA GLY A 36 13.00 43.02 0.76
C GLY A 36 13.86 42.95 2.02
N VAL A 37 15.03 43.58 1.98
CA VAL A 37 15.97 43.64 3.10
C VAL A 37 15.37 44.52 4.23
N PRO A 38 15.44 44.14 5.52
CA PRO A 38 14.97 44.99 6.61
C PRO A 38 15.70 46.35 6.67
N GLY A 39 14.98 47.41 7.07
CA GLY A 39 15.56 48.75 7.27
C GLY A 39 16.51 48.82 8.46
N ARG A 40 17.43 49.78 8.48
CA ARG A 40 18.40 49.98 9.57
C ARG A 40 17.76 50.74 10.74
N ASP A 41 18.18 50.44 11.96
CA ASP A 41 17.71 51.13 13.18
C ASP A 41 18.32 52.55 13.29
N GLY A 42 17.55 53.52 13.82
CA GLY A 42 17.95 54.93 13.98
C GLY A 42 18.99 55.18 15.09
N ARG A 43 19.82 56.24 14.96
CA ARG A 43 20.91 56.56 15.90
C ARG A 43 20.47 57.48 17.08
N PRO A 44 21.09 57.38 18.27
CA PRO A 44 20.82 58.28 19.40
C PRO A 44 21.26 59.75 19.16
N GLY A 45 20.56 60.72 19.77
CA GLY A 45 20.79 62.18 19.59
C GLY A 45 22.08 62.74 20.24
N GLN A 46 22.63 63.82 19.68
CA GLN A 46 23.92 64.47 20.07
C GLN A 46 23.73 65.76 20.93
N LYS A 47 24.76 66.14 21.72
CA LYS A 47 24.80 67.35 22.61
C LYS A 47 24.89 68.67 21.81
N GLY A 48 24.42 69.80 22.38
CA GLY A 48 24.41 71.14 21.75
C GLY A 48 25.76 71.90 21.78
N ASP A 49 25.89 72.94 20.93
CA ASP A 49 27.15 73.67 20.64
C ASP A 49 27.48 74.80 21.66
N ARG A 50 28.75 75.24 21.79
CA ARG A 50 29.22 76.32 22.71
C ARG A 50 28.89 77.75 22.18
N GLY A 51 28.72 78.74 23.05
CA GLY A 51 28.41 80.16 22.69
C GLY A 51 29.57 80.98 22.09
N ASP A 52 29.27 82.06 21.35
CA ASP A 52 30.24 82.86 20.57
C ASP A 52 31.10 83.82 21.45
N PRO A 53 32.37 84.15 21.11
CA PRO A 53 33.23 85.08 21.87
C PRO A 53 32.87 86.59 21.72
N GLY A 54 33.33 87.45 22.64
CA GLY A 54 33.18 88.93 22.62
C GLY A 54 34.25 89.67 21.78
N LEU A 55 33.92 90.86 21.24
CA LEU A 55 34.72 91.62 20.25
C LEU A 55 35.98 92.33 20.85
N PRO A 56 37.20 92.10 20.30
CA PRO A 56 38.45 92.76 20.74
C PRO A 56 38.91 93.97 19.88
N GLY A 57 39.71 94.88 20.48
CA GLY A 57 40.12 96.22 19.99
C GLY A 57 41.41 96.34 19.15
N ARG A 58 41.66 97.54 18.57
CA ARG A 58 42.53 97.85 17.40
C ARG A 58 44.05 98.00 17.70
N ARG A 59 44.90 97.46 16.81
CA ARG A 59 46.39 97.24 16.91
C ARG A 59 47.29 98.36 16.34
N THR A 60 48.49 98.57 16.91
CA THR A 60 49.70 99.10 16.23
C THR A 60 51.02 98.68 16.95
N GLY A 61 51.89 97.90 16.31
CA GLY A 61 53.28 97.59 16.76
C GLY A 61 53.90 96.40 15.99
N VAL A 62 55.21 96.42 15.69
CA VAL A 62 55.91 95.53 14.70
C VAL A 62 56.58 94.31 15.37
N GLN A 63 56.42 93.10 14.81
CA GLN A 63 56.77 91.75 15.35
C GLN A 63 58.19 91.23 15.02
N GLY A 64 58.77 90.39 15.91
CA GLY A 64 60.07 89.70 15.73
C GLY A 64 60.08 88.48 14.78
N THR A 65 61.25 87.87 14.51
CA THR A 65 61.46 86.79 13.51
C THR A 65 60.93 85.39 13.91
N LYS A 66 60.40 84.61 12.94
CA LYS A 66 59.81 83.25 13.08
C LYS A 66 60.80 82.16 13.54
N GLY A 67 60.36 81.20 14.36
CA GLY A 67 61.12 80.01 14.83
C GLY A 67 61.10 78.81 13.86
N ASP A 68 61.93 77.79 14.12
CA ASP A 68 62.12 76.62 13.23
C ASP A 68 60.92 75.62 13.23
N PRO A 69 60.64 74.88 12.14
CA PRO A 69 59.57 73.86 12.10
C PRO A 69 59.77 72.69 13.07
N GLY A 70 58.66 72.10 13.54
CA GLY A 70 58.62 70.92 14.42
C GLY A 70 58.82 69.59 13.71
N ASP A 71 59.24 68.55 14.44
CA ASP A 71 59.53 67.23 13.86
C ASP A 71 58.22 66.47 13.52
N PRO A 72 58.17 65.58 12.49
CA PRO A 72 56.98 64.78 12.17
C PRO A 72 56.47 63.90 13.31
N GLY A 73 55.17 63.62 13.32
CA GLY A 73 54.53 62.76 14.32
C GLY A 73 54.84 61.27 14.16
N PRO A 74 54.80 60.48 15.26
CA PRO A 74 55.06 59.04 15.21
C PRO A 74 53.98 58.26 14.44
N LEU A 75 54.36 57.13 13.83
CA LEU A 75 53.46 56.24 13.09
C LEU A 75 52.31 55.72 13.98
N GLY A 76 51.09 55.68 13.44
CA GLY A 76 49.93 55.13 14.15
C GLY A 76 50.04 53.63 14.45
N GLU A 77 49.41 53.20 15.54
CA GLU A 77 49.40 51.78 15.94
C GLU A 77 48.66 50.90 14.90
N PRO A 78 49.07 49.63 14.69
CA PRO A 78 48.32 48.71 13.84
C PRO A 78 46.89 48.43 14.32
N GLY A 79 46.00 48.12 13.38
CA GLY A 79 44.63 47.69 13.67
C GLY A 79 44.53 46.31 14.32
N MET A 80 43.43 46.03 15.01
CA MET A 80 43.22 44.73 15.70
C MET A 80 42.86 43.60 14.73
N LEU A 81 43.05 42.34 15.15
CA LEU A 81 42.59 41.14 14.44
C LEU A 81 41.07 41.20 14.19
N GLY A 82 40.65 40.82 12.99
CA GLY A 82 39.23 40.73 12.64
C GLY A 82 38.47 39.64 13.41
N TYR A 83 37.14 39.77 13.48
CA TYR A 83 36.28 38.79 14.17
C TYR A 83 36.28 37.42 13.49
N LYS A 84 36.01 36.35 14.26
CA LYS A 84 35.83 34.98 13.74
C LYS A 84 34.63 34.93 12.78
N GLY A 85 34.75 34.15 11.72
CA GLY A 85 33.66 33.94 10.77
C GLY A 85 32.45 33.18 11.35
N PRO A 86 31.29 33.24 10.67
CA PRO A 86 30.06 32.58 11.13
C PRO A 86 30.13 31.04 11.00
N VAL A 87 29.27 30.33 11.74
CA VAL A 87 29.16 28.86 11.67
C VAL A 87 28.76 28.42 10.26
N GLY A 88 29.33 27.32 9.80
CA GLY A 88 28.97 26.72 8.52
C GLY A 88 27.52 26.21 8.46
N PRO A 89 26.94 26.06 7.26
CA PRO A 89 25.56 25.59 7.09
C PRO A 89 25.37 24.13 7.54
N LEU A 90 24.16 23.78 7.99
CA LEU A 90 23.76 22.42 8.34
C LEU A 90 23.96 21.47 7.15
N GLY A 91 24.45 20.26 7.41
CA GLY A 91 24.59 19.24 6.37
C GLY A 91 23.24 18.72 5.82
N PRO A 92 23.24 18.17 4.59
CA PRO A 92 22.03 17.61 3.99
C PRO A 92 21.51 16.36 4.73
N PRO A 93 20.19 16.05 4.68
CA PRO A 93 19.65 14.81 5.25
C PRO A 93 20.28 13.53 4.70
N GLY A 94 20.27 12.48 5.51
CA GLY A 94 20.67 11.14 5.11
C GLY A 94 19.70 10.48 4.12
N GLU A 95 20.16 9.43 3.44
CA GLU A 95 19.36 8.69 2.47
C GLU A 95 18.29 7.84 3.14
N PRO A 96 17.15 7.56 2.48
CA PRO A 96 16.18 6.59 2.98
C PRO A 96 16.81 5.22 3.25
N GLY A 97 16.34 4.56 4.31
CA GLY A 97 16.74 3.18 4.61
C GLY A 97 16.32 2.20 3.52
N GLN A 98 17.07 1.11 3.39
CA GLN A 98 16.75 0.05 2.43
C GLN A 98 15.39 -0.60 2.76
N LYS A 99 14.68 -1.11 1.75
CA LYS A 99 13.46 -1.90 1.93
C LYS A 99 13.74 -3.16 2.76
N GLY A 100 12.78 -3.56 3.58
CA GLY A 100 12.83 -4.81 4.33
C GLY A 100 12.88 -6.05 3.41
N GLN A 101 13.44 -7.15 3.92
CA GLN A 101 13.45 -8.42 3.19
C GLN A 101 12.04 -8.97 3.03
N LYS A 102 11.78 -9.70 1.95
CA LYS A 102 10.53 -10.43 1.76
C LYS A 102 10.36 -11.49 2.86
N GLY A 103 9.14 -11.73 3.31
CA GLY A 103 8.84 -12.76 4.31
C GLY A 103 9.13 -14.18 3.81
N THR A 104 9.20 -15.12 4.74
CA THR A 104 9.46 -16.54 4.44
C THR A 104 8.25 -17.24 3.84
N VAL A 105 8.49 -18.37 3.15
CA VAL A 105 7.41 -19.19 2.61
C VAL A 105 6.54 -19.77 3.73
N ALA A 106 5.22 -19.83 3.52
CA ALA A 106 4.27 -20.41 4.47
C ALA A 106 4.66 -21.86 4.83
N ASP A 107 4.84 -22.13 6.12
CA ASP A 107 5.03 -23.50 6.62
C ASP A 107 3.67 -24.20 6.74
N ILE A 108 3.44 -25.22 5.92
CA ILE A 108 2.19 -26.00 5.88
C ILE A 108 2.06 -26.87 7.15
N SER A 109 3.18 -27.19 7.82
CA SER A 109 3.20 -28.08 8.98
C SER A 109 2.45 -27.56 10.22
N ASN A 110 2.29 -26.24 10.34
CA ASN A 110 1.59 -25.58 11.45
C ASN A 110 0.21 -25.00 11.05
N GLN A 111 -0.32 -25.38 9.88
CA GLN A 111 -1.63 -24.91 9.45
C GLN A 111 -2.75 -25.62 10.22
N ASN A 112 -3.69 -24.87 10.78
CA ASN A 112 -4.93 -25.43 11.34
C ASN A 112 -5.79 -26.07 10.23
N ARG A 113 -6.27 -27.30 10.47
CA ARG A 113 -7.03 -28.14 9.53
C ARG A 113 -8.39 -28.64 10.07
N PRO A 114 -9.17 -27.87 10.85
CA PRO A 114 -10.41 -28.39 11.43
C PRO A 114 -11.43 -28.70 10.33
N ALA A 115 -11.78 -29.98 10.20
CA ALA A 115 -12.76 -30.49 9.26
C ALA A 115 -13.35 -31.81 9.77
N PHE A 116 -14.65 -32.02 9.55
CA PHE A 116 -15.31 -33.26 9.94
C PHE A 116 -16.41 -33.65 8.96
N SER A 117 -16.70 -34.95 8.95
CA SER A 117 -17.94 -35.55 8.44
C SER A 117 -18.33 -36.69 9.36
N ALA A 118 -19.58 -36.71 9.78
CA ALA A 118 -20.16 -37.78 10.59
C ALA A 118 -21.51 -38.20 10.02
N MET A 119 -21.88 -39.46 10.21
CA MET A 119 -23.16 -40.00 9.78
C MET A 119 -23.99 -40.51 10.95
N ILE A 120 -25.31 -40.54 10.76
CA ILE A 120 -26.23 -41.19 11.69
C ILE A 120 -25.93 -42.69 11.69
N ASP A 121 -25.89 -43.30 12.88
CA ASP A 121 -25.90 -44.75 13.00
C ASP A 121 -27.33 -45.27 12.87
N PRO A 122 -27.69 -45.98 11.77
CA PRO A 122 -29.03 -46.50 11.59
C PRO A 122 -29.42 -47.51 12.67
N ALA A 123 -28.46 -48.19 13.31
CA ALA A 123 -28.72 -49.12 14.41
C ALA A 123 -29.02 -48.42 15.75
N ALA A 124 -28.74 -47.11 15.85
CA ALA A 124 -28.89 -46.34 17.07
C ALA A 124 -29.24 -44.89 16.75
N ILE A 125 -30.40 -44.66 16.12
CA ILE A 125 -30.92 -43.30 15.94
C ILE A 125 -31.29 -42.74 17.31
N VAL A 126 -30.43 -41.88 17.83
CA VAL A 126 -30.61 -41.19 19.10
C VAL A 126 -30.85 -39.72 18.83
N LYS A 127 -31.95 -39.19 19.36
CA LYS A 127 -32.12 -37.75 19.56
C LYS A 127 -31.71 -37.42 20.99
N ILE A 128 -30.87 -36.42 21.16
CA ILE A 128 -30.45 -35.92 22.49
C ILE A 128 -31.17 -34.59 22.75
N ASP A 129 -31.54 -34.34 24.00
CA ASP A 129 -32.22 -33.11 24.43
C ASP A 129 -33.50 -32.81 23.62
N ASN A 130 -34.26 -33.86 23.30
CA ASN A 130 -35.50 -33.90 22.49
C ASN A 130 -35.42 -33.44 21.01
N ASN A 131 -34.41 -32.68 20.58
CA ASN A 131 -34.34 -32.14 19.21
C ASN A 131 -32.97 -32.23 18.51
N VAL A 132 -31.86 -32.49 19.21
CA VAL A 132 -30.52 -32.53 18.60
C VAL A 132 -30.34 -33.85 17.85
N LEU A 133 -29.95 -33.75 16.58
CA LEU A 133 -29.72 -34.91 15.72
C LEU A 133 -28.29 -35.43 15.89
N LEU A 134 -28.17 -36.69 16.34
CA LEU A 134 -26.88 -37.30 16.64
C LEU A 134 -26.28 -38.00 15.42
N PHE A 135 -25.21 -37.45 14.85
CA PHE A 135 -24.37 -38.14 13.88
C PHE A 135 -23.19 -38.79 14.64
N SER A 136 -23.41 -39.98 15.16
CA SER A 136 -22.48 -40.67 16.07
C SER A 136 -21.33 -41.39 15.35
N LYS A 137 -21.51 -41.78 14.10
CA LYS A 137 -20.50 -42.54 13.35
C LYS A 137 -19.59 -41.61 12.56
N ILE A 138 -18.35 -41.46 13.01
CA ILE A 138 -17.36 -40.58 12.38
C ILE A 138 -16.86 -41.16 11.06
N ILE A 139 -16.82 -40.33 10.01
CA ILE A 139 -16.12 -40.61 8.75
C ILE A 139 -14.75 -39.91 8.78
N THR A 140 -14.75 -38.61 9.10
CA THR A 140 -13.56 -37.77 9.25
C THR A 140 -13.76 -36.83 10.43
N ASN A 141 -12.75 -36.58 11.26
CA ASN A 141 -12.82 -35.62 12.38
C ASN A 141 -11.43 -35.04 12.69
N GLU A 142 -10.87 -34.33 11.71
CA GLU A 142 -9.55 -33.70 11.83
C GLU A 142 -9.58 -32.65 12.96
N GLU A 143 -8.54 -32.66 13.80
CA GLU A 143 -8.42 -31.85 15.02
C GLU A 143 -9.53 -32.09 16.07
N SER A 144 -10.33 -33.15 15.94
CA SER A 144 -11.35 -33.59 16.91
C SER A 144 -12.29 -32.46 17.34
N SER A 145 -12.72 -31.63 16.39
CA SER A 145 -13.59 -30.48 16.66
C SER A 145 -15.08 -30.85 16.69
N TYR A 146 -15.47 -32.02 16.19
CA TYR A 146 -16.83 -32.56 16.30
C TYR A 146 -16.95 -33.61 17.40
N TYR A 147 -18.00 -33.54 18.22
CA TYR A 147 -18.27 -34.46 19.32
C TYR A 147 -19.42 -35.42 18.99
N PRO A 148 -19.12 -36.70 18.66
CA PRO A 148 -20.14 -37.67 18.23
C PRO A 148 -21.15 -38.05 19.31
N ASN A 149 -20.82 -37.83 20.58
CA ASN A 149 -21.71 -38.14 21.71
C ASN A 149 -22.76 -37.04 21.98
N SER A 150 -22.56 -35.83 21.43
CA SER A 150 -23.49 -34.71 21.60
C SER A 150 -24.07 -34.20 20.29
N GLY A 151 -23.49 -34.57 19.15
CA GLY A 151 -23.89 -34.07 17.83
C GLY A 151 -23.39 -32.66 17.53
N LYS A 152 -22.53 -32.10 18.40
CA LYS A 152 -22.10 -30.70 18.33
C LYS A 152 -20.67 -30.57 17.84
N PHE A 153 -20.46 -29.66 16.89
CA PHE A 153 -19.15 -29.12 16.54
C PHE A 153 -18.78 -27.98 17.51
N ARG A 154 -17.52 -27.90 17.93
CA ARG A 154 -16.98 -26.79 18.73
C ARG A 154 -15.84 -26.11 18.00
N CYS A 155 -15.99 -24.82 17.77
CA CYS A 155 -14.96 -23.99 17.16
C CYS A 155 -13.75 -23.84 18.09
N ARG A 156 -12.59 -24.34 17.66
CA ARG A 156 -11.30 -24.12 18.32
C ARG A 156 -10.49 -23.00 17.67
N VAL A 157 -10.65 -22.84 16.35
CA VAL A 157 -9.94 -21.86 15.53
C VAL A 157 -10.95 -20.83 15.02
N PRO A 158 -10.95 -19.59 15.54
CA PRO A 158 -11.84 -18.54 15.05
C PRO A 158 -11.69 -18.32 13.55
N GLY A 159 -12.80 -18.10 12.85
CA GLY A 159 -12.79 -17.94 11.40
C GLY A 159 -14.13 -18.22 10.74
N TYR A 160 -14.08 -18.36 9.42
CA TYR A 160 -15.23 -18.68 8.59
C TYR A 160 -15.25 -20.18 8.27
N TYR A 161 -16.37 -20.83 8.55
CA TYR A 161 -16.59 -22.26 8.33
C TYR A 161 -17.76 -22.47 7.39
N TYR A 162 -17.69 -23.49 6.54
CA TYR A 162 -18.85 -23.98 5.81
C TYR A 162 -19.38 -25.22 6.52
N PHE A 163 -20.69 -25.26 6.78
CA PHE A 163 -21.40 -26.42 7.31
C PHE A 163 -22.46 -26.85 6.32
N THR A 164 -22.67 -28.16 6.18
CA THR A 164 -23.71 -28.73 5.33
C THR A 164 -24.16 -30.08 5.82
N PHE A 165 -25.43 -30.39 5.63
CA PHE A 165 -26.00 -31.70 5.92
C PHE A 165 -26.78 -32.24 4.73
N HIS A 166 -26.87 -33.57 4.68
CA HIS A 166 -27.64 -34.35 3.73
C HIS A 166 -28.34 -35.45 4.53
N VAL A 167 -29.61 -35.28 4.86
CA VAL A 167 -30.34 -36.16 5.76
C VAL A 167 -31.52 -36.77 5.04
N ILE A 168 -31.66 -38.08 5.17
CA ILE A 168 -32.68 -38.85 4.49
C ILE A 168 -33.89 -39.02 5.41
N SER A 169 -35.08 -38.77 4.90
CA SER A 169 -36.35 -39.00 5.60
C SER A 169 -37.31 -39.84 4.77
N ASN A 170 -38.18 -40.59 5.46
CA ASN A 170 -39.36 -41.23 4.88
C ASN A 170 -40.65 -40.47 5.23
N GLY A 171 -40.54 -39.20 5.58
CA GLY A 171 -41.68 -38.41 6.04
C GLY A 171 -41.31 -36.95 6.23
N ASN A 172 -42.27 -36.18 6.75
CA ASN A 172 -42.10 -34.76 7.01
C ASN A 172 -40.93 -34.50 7.97
N LEU A 173 -39.91 -33.79 7.50
CA LEU A 173 -38.70 -33.51 8.25
C LEU A 173 -38.31 -32.04 8.07
N CYS A 174 -38.09 -31.35 9.18
CA CYS A 174 -37.51 -30.01 9.22
C CYS A 174 -36.19 -30.06 9.97
N LEU A 175 -35.14 -29.50 9.36
CA LEU A 175 -33.80 -29.45 9.93
C LEU A 175 -33.31 -28.02 10.07
N TYR A 176 -32.64 -27.74 11.18
CA TYR A 176 -32.17 -26.41 11.56
C TYR A 176 -30.68 -26.45 11.79
N ILE A 177 -29.93 -25.53 11.17
CA ILE A 177 -28.54 -25.29 11.55
C ILE A 177 -28.54 -24.30 12.71
N VAL A 178 -28.07 -24.77 13.87
CA VAL A 178 -28.08 -24.00 15.12
C VAL A 178 -26.67 -23.59 15.46
N LYS A 179 -26.51 -22.33 15.86
CA LYS A 179 -25.26 -21.78 16.39
C LYS A 179 -25.48 -21.34 17.83
N GLU A 180 -24.55 -21.68 18.71
CA GLU A 180 -24.56 -21.25 20.10
C GLU A 180 -23.32 -20.42 20.45
N HIS A 181 -23.56 -19.33 21.17
CA HIS A 181 -22.51 -18.53 21.77
C HIS A 181 -22.84 -18.25 23.24
N LYS A 182 -21.97 -18.69 24.15
CA LYS A 182 -22.09 -18.44 25.61
C LYS A 182 -23.47 -18.80 26.19
N GLY A 183 -24.02 -19.95 25.78
CA GLY A 183 -25.33 -20.45 26.26
C GLY A 183 -26.55 -19.88 25.54
N ASN A 184 -26.39 -18.96 24.58
CA ASN A 184 -27.49 -18.50 23.73
C ASN A 184 -27.46 -19.24 22.39
N ALA A 185 -28.48 -20.06 22.13
CA ALA A 185 -28.62 -20.84 20.90
C ALA A 185 -29.58 -20.17 19.92
N GLU A 186 -29.15 -20.01 18.67
CA GLU A 186 -29.90 -19.36 17.59
C GLU A 186 -30.05 -20.32 16.40
N LYS A 187 -31.30 -20.48 15.93
CA LYS A 187 -31.61 -21.19 14.68
C LYS A 187 -31.38 -20.26 13.49
N LEU A 188 -30.37 -20.54 12.69
CA LEU A 188 -29.93 -19.63 11.62
C LEU A 188 -30.71 -19.81 10.32
N VAL A 189 -30.89 -21.07 9.91
CA VAL A 189 -31.57 -21.49 8.67
C VAL A 189 -32.33 -22.79 8.91
N ALA A 190 -33.47 -22.92 8.23
CA ALA A 190 -34.39 -24.05 8.32
C ALA A 190 -34.70 -24.62 6.92
N PHE A 191 -34.56 -25.93 6.78
CA PHE A 191 -34.83 -26.66 5.53
C PHE A 191 -35.84 -27.76 5.83
N CYS A 192 -37.00 -27.73 5.18
CA CYS A 192 -38.05 -28.71 5.40
C CYS A 192 -38.47 -29.40 4.11
N ASP A 193 -38.64 -30.72 4.23
CA ASP A 193 -39.23 -31.58 3.22
C ASP A 193 -40.46 -32.27 3.81
N PHE A 194 -41.63 -32.05 3.20
CA PHE A 194 -42.92 -32.60 3.63
C PHE A 194 -43.34 -33.79 2.77
N ASN A 195 -42.54 -34.85 2.89
CA ASN A 195 -42.73 -36.12 2.22
C ASN A 195 -43.98 -36.87 2.74
N MET A 196 -45.06 -36.80 1.95
CA MET A 196 -46.30 -37.54 2.24
C MET A 196 -46.30 -38.97 1.65
N GLN A 197 -45.31 -39.30 0.80
CA GLN A 197 -45.31 -40.53 0.00
C GLN A 197 -44.53 -41.68 0.67
N SER A 198 -43.91 -41.45 1.83
CA SER A 198 -43.18 -42.46 2.63
C SER A 198 -42.01 -43.16 1.93
N HIS A 199 -41.49 -42.60 0.83
CA HIS A 199 -40.28 -43.08 0.17
C HIS A 199 -39.06 -42.28 0.66
N PRO A 200 -37.82 -42.82 0.62
CA PRO A 200 -36.63 -42.08 1.05
C PRO A 200 -36.40 -40.83 0.20
N GLN A 201 -36.26 -39.67 0.84
CA GLN A 201 -35.93 -38.39 0.18
C GLN A 201 -34.84 -37.64 0.94
N VAL A 202 -34.00 -36.90 0.21
CA VAL A 202 -32.85 -36.18 0.81
C VAL A 202 -33.22 -34.73 1.10
N ASN A 203 -33.31 -34.37 2.38
CA ASN A 203 -33.33 -32.99 2.81
C ASN A 203 -31.89 -32.48 3.00
N SER A 204 -31.53 -31.39 2.32
CA SER A 204 -30.18 -30.84 2.33
C SER A 204 -30.15 -29.37 2.73
N GLY A 205 -29.05 -28.96 3.33
CA GLY A 205 -28.85 -27.57 3.74
C GLY A 205 -27.39 -27.24 3.92
N GLY A 206 -27.05 -25.96 3.87
CA GLY A 206 -25.69 -25.51 4.13
C GLY A 206 -25.57 -24.00 4.27
N THR A 207 -24.51 -23.56 4.94
CA THR A 207 -24.26 -22.14 5.22
C THR A 207 -22.80 -21.88 5.60
N VAL A 208 -22.30 -20.69 5.25
CA VAL A 208 -21.01 -20.16 5.73
C VAL A 208 -21.24 -19.32 6.98
N LEU A 209 -20.59 -19.69 8.08
CA LEU A 209 -20.70 -19.03 9.38
C LEU A 209 -19.38 -18.42 9.83
N LYS A 210 -19.42 -17.20 10.34
CA LYS A 210 -18.34 -16.67 11.17
C LYS A 210 -18.47 -17.22 12.60
N LEU A 211 -17.43 -17.89 13.07
CA LEU A 211 -17.36 -18.49 14.40
C LEU A 211 -16.21 -17.89 15.20
N GLU A 212 -16.48 -17.63 16.48
CA GLU A 212 -15.46 -17.32 17.49
C GLU A 212 -15.08 -18.60 18.26
N ALA A 213 -14.00 -18.52 19.03
CA ALA A 213 -13.58 -19.63 19.89
C ALA A 213 -14.72 -20.06 20.84
N SER A 214 -14.88 -21.36 21.00
CA SER A 214 -15.94 -22.00 21.79
C SER A 214 -17.37 -21.84 21.29
N ASN A 215 -17.61 -21.22 20.13
CA ASN A 215 -18.93 -21.32 19.48
C ASN A 215 -19.24 -22.80 19.20
N MET A 216 -20.49 -23.21 19.39
CA MET A 216 -20.94 -24.55 19.02
C MET A 216 -21.90 -24.49 17.84
N VAL A 217 -21.88 -25.53 16.99
CA VAL A 217 -22.78 -25.66 15.84
C VAL A 217 -23.31 -27.09 15.77
N TRP A 218 -24.61 -27.27 15.56
CA TRP A 218 -25.23 -28.59 15.42
C TRP A 218 -26.49 -28.53 14.55
N ILE A 219 -27.07 -29.70 14.31
CA ILE A 219 -28.34 -29.85 13.60
C ILE A 219 -29.44 -30.20 14.59
N GLU A 220 -30.52 -29.42 14.58
CA GLU A 220 -31.77 -29.79 15.24
C GLU A 220 -32.79 -30.29 14.22
N THR A 221 -33.68 -31.16 14.67
CA THR A 221 -34.86 -31.60 13.93
C THR A 221 -36.13 -31.23 14.68
N ASN A 222 -37.26 -31.17 13.97
CA ASN A 222 -38.56 -31.21 14.64
C ASN A 222 -38.75 -32.56 15.39
N ALA A 223 -39.71 -32.60 16.32
CA ALA A 223 -39.93 -33.74 17.21
C ALA A 223 -40.26 -35.07 16.49
N ASN A 224 -40.66 -35.04 15.22
CA ASN A 224 -41.10 -36.21 14.46
C ASN A 224 -39.95 -37.21 14.18
N ASN A 225 -40.18 -38.51 14.34
CA ASN A 225 -39.19 -39.58 14.09
C ASN A 225 -39.21 -40.08 12.63
N ASN A 226 -39.23 -39.17 11.67
CA ASN A 226 -39.34 -39.51 10.23
C ASN A 226 -37.99 -39.75 9.54
N LEU A 227 -36.91 -39.91 10.32
CA LEU A 227 -35.57 -40.18 9.80
C LEU A 227 -35.51 -41.57 9.18
N TYR A 228 -34.77 -41.70 8.09
CA TYR A 228 -34.52 -42.99 7.46
C TYR A 228 -33.58 -43.83 8.33
N ASP A 229 -34.02 -45.04 8.69
CA ASP A 229 -33.38 -45.91 9.68
C ASP A 229 -32.77 -47.19 9.10
N ARG A 230 -32.82 -47.37 7.78
CA ARG A 230 -32.22 -48.54 7.13
C ARG A 230 -30.76 -48.29 6.78
N SER A 231 -29.99 -49.38 6.76
CA SER A 231 -28.54 -49.37 6.56
C SER A 231 -28.09 -49.23 5.10
N ASP A 232 -29.02 -49.22 4.15
CA ASP A 232 -28.75 -49.10 2.71
C ASP A 232 -28.51 -47.66 2.26
N ALA A 233 -28.84 -46.66 3.10
CA ALA A 233 -28.55 -45.25 2.85
C ALA A 233 -28.05 -44.54 4.13
N ASN A 234 -27.43 -43.37 3.98
CA ASN A 234 -26.75 -42.66 5.06
C ASN A 234 -27.12 -41.18 5.09
N SER A 235 -27.34 -40.65 6.29
CA SER A 235 -27.49 -39.22 6.56
C SER A 235 -26.17 -38.66 7.10
N VAL A 236 -25.67 -37.58 6.53
CA VAL A 236 -24.33 -37.03 6.80
C VAL A 236 -24.41 -35.56 7.21
N PHE A 237 -23.62 -35.18 8.22
CA PHE A 237 -23.34 -33.79 8.59
C PHE A 237 -21.84 -33.52 8.48
N SER A 238 -21.47 -32.43 7.82
CA SER A 238 -20.08 -32.06 7.54
C SER A 238 -19.82 -30.58 7.85
N GLY A 239 -18.58 -30.26 8.18
CA GLY A 239 -18.13 -28.88 8.27
C GLY A 239 -16.61 -28.73 8.26
N PHE A 240 -16.13 -27.60 7.75
CA PHE A 240 -14.70 -27.33 7.60
C PHE A 240 -14.36 -25.84 7.58
N LEU A 241 -13.15 -25.50 8.02
CA LEU A 241 -12.64 -24.12 8.02
C LEU A 241 -12.29 -23.65 6.60
N LEU A 242 -12.88 -22.54 6.19
CA LEU A 242 -12.54 -21.82 4.96
C LEU A 242 -11.36 -20.87 5.22
N PHE A 243 -11.54 -19.93 6.15
CA PHE A 243 -10.60 -18.85 6.41
C PHE A 243 -10.41 -18.64 7.91
N PRO A 244 -9.20 -18.83 8.48
CA PRO A 244 -8.93 -18.48 9.87
C PRO A 244 -8.90 -16.96 10.03
N GLU A 245 -9.46 -16.47 11.14
CA GLU A 245 -9.29 -15.09 11.58
C GLU A 245 -7.82 -14.90 12.01
N LYS A 246 -7.21 -13.73 11.74
CA LYS A 246 -5.81 -13.50 12.10
C LYS A 246 -5.64 -13.66 13.61
N ALA A 247 -4.89 -14.66 14.05
CA ALA A 247 -4.31 -14.61 15.38
C ALA A 247 -3.38 -13.39 15.42
N TYR A 248 -3.67 -12.41 16.27
CA TYR A 248 -2.63 -11.46 16.65
C TYR A 248 -1.51 -12.32 17.22
N TRP A 249 -0.39 -12.42 16.50
CA TRP A 249 0.86 -12.96 17.02
C TRP A 249 1.23 -12.11 18.24
N GLN A 250 0.74 -12.49 19.42
CA GLN A 250 1.34 -12.06 20.66
C GLN A 250 2.60 -12.91 20.80
N PRO A 251 3.80 -12.32 20.83
CA PRO A 251 4.98 -13.08 21.19
C PRO A 251 4.71 -13.75 22.54
N PRO A 252 5.19 -14.99 22.76
CA PRO A 252 4.96 -15.69 24.01
C PRO A 252 5.41 -14.79 25.15
N LYS A 253 4.46 -14.38 26.00
CA LYS A 253 4.78 -13.77 27.28
C LYS A 253 5.64 -14.79 28.00
N THR A 254 6.90 -14.45 28.23
CA THR A 254 7.78 -15.17 29.14
C THR A 254 6.98 -15.40 30.43
N GLN A 255 6.61 -16.66 30.68
CA GLN A 255 6.06 -17.07 31.96
C GLN A 255 7.12 -16.74 32.99
N ARG A 256 6.90 -15.65 33.75
CA ARG A 256 7.55 -15.52 35.05
C ARG A 256 6.99 -16.65 35.91
N LEU A 257 7.78 -17.70 36.06
CA LEU A 257 7.64 -18.64 37.15
C LEU A 257 7.63 -17.83 38.45
N ALA A 258 6.47 -17.76 39.08
CA ALA A 258 6.34 -17.35 40.46
C ALA A 258 6.92 -18.49 41.31
N HIS A 259 8.17 -18.37 41.71
CA HIS A 259 8.69 -19.09 42.86
C HIS A 259 8.71 -18.17 44.07
N GLY A 260 8.15 -18.70 45.14
CA GLY A 260 7.92 -18.04 46.40
C GLY A 260 9.21 -17.56 47.07
N THR A 261 9.04 -16.43 47.73
CA THR A 261 9.75 -15.95 48.93
C THR A 261 10.79 -16.90 49.52
N THR A 262 12.05 -16.48 49.48
CA THR A 262 12.95 -16.53 50.64
C THR A 262 13.99 -15.42 50.51
N SER A 263 14.01 -14.57 51.52
CA SER A 263 14.91 -13.43 51.70
C SER A 263 16.31 -13.90 52.07
N ILE A 264 17.33 -13.51 51.31
CA ILE A 264 18.71 -13.42 51.80
C ILE A 264 19.34 -12.16 51.19
N GLU A 265 19.70 -11.21 52.06
CA GLU A 265 20.58 -10.08 51.76
C GLU A 265 21.97 -10.55 51.35
N MET A 266 22.56 -9.97 50.30
CA MET A 266 24.02 -9.73 50.26
C MET A 266 24.42 -8.77 49.14
N THR A 267 24.70 -7.53 49.54
CA THR A 267 25.89 -6.72 49.23
C THR A 267 26.55 -6.91 47.84
N MET A 268 26.31 -5.97 46.92
CA MET A 268 27.15 -5.78 45.73
C MET A 268 28.49 -5.15 46.11
N ARG A 269 29.57 -5.91 46.00
CA ARG A 269 30.95 -5.40 45.87
C ARG A 269 31.37 -5.46 44.40
N CYS A 270 31.74 -4.31 43.85
CA CYS A 270 32.47 -4.18 42.59
C CYS A 270 33.87 -4.79 42.71
N HIS A 271 34.33 -5.54 41.71
CA HIS A 271 35.76 -5.78 41.46
C HIS A 271 36.07 -5.70 39.96
N CYS A 272 37.02 -4.82 39.63
CA CYS A 272 37.73 -4.74 38.36
C CYS A 272 38.69 -5.94 38.20
N GLY A 273 38.95 -6.35 36.96
CA GLY A 273 40.05 -7.25 36.61
C GLY A 273 40.56 -6.95 35.20
N ALA A 274 41.86 -6.70 35.10
CA ALA A 274 42.54 -6.07 33.98
C ALA A 274 43.27 -7.05 33.04
N ALA A 275 43.54 -6.55 31.83
CA ALA A 275 44.72 -6.74 30.97
C ALA A 275 45.16 -8.14 30.48
N HIS A 276 45.40 -8.25 29.15
CA HIS A 276 46.72 -8.60 28.60
C HIS A 276 46.85 -8.19 27.10
N ARG A 277 48.08 -7.87 26.70
CA ARG A 277 48.53 -7.08 25.52
C ARG A 277 49.17 -7.94 24.41
N LEU A 278 49.00 -7.49 23.15
CA LEU A 278 49.95 -7.39 21.99
C LEU A 278 50.45 -8.68 21.26
N PRO A 279 51.05 -8.60 20.03
CA PRO A 279 51.24 -7.46 19.09
C PRO A 279 50.96 -7.71 17.58
N CYS A 280 51.00 -6.62 16.80
CA CYS A 280 51.06 -6.54 15.33
C CYS A 280 52.45 -6.84 14.74
N HIS A 281 52.49 -7.33 13.49
CA HIS A 281 53.66 -7.27 12.59
C HIS A 281 53.31 -6.62 11.24
N LYS A 282 54.28 -5.89 10.66
CA LYS A 282 54.24 -5.03 9.46
C LYS A 282 54.88 -5.69 8.23
N LEU A 283 54.39 -5.30 7.03
CA LEU A 283 55.07 -5.07 5.71
C LEU A 283 55.59 -6.29 4.89
N PRO A 284 55.87 -6.21 3.55
CA PRO A 284 56.00 -5.02 2.66
C PRO A 284 55.38 -5.11 1.22
N LEU A 285 55.65 -4.05 0.45
CA LEU A 285 55.33 -3.70 -0.95
C LEU A 285 56.06 -4.48 -2.09
N SER A 286 55.45 -4.38 -3.28
CA SER A 286 56.02 -4.26 -4.66
C SER A 286 56.31 -5.52 -5.49
N LYS A 287 55.72 -5.62 -6.69
CA LYS A 287 56.35 -5.39 -8.02
C LYS A 287 55.47 -5.86 -9.20
N GLU A 288 55.44 -5.05 -10.26
CA GLU A 288 55.08 -5.37 -11.66
C GLU A 288 56.01 -6.47 -12.25
N PRO A 289 55.71 -7.17 -13.38
CA PRO A 289 55.69 -6.54 -14.73
C PRO A 289 54.87 -7.20 -15.88
N ARG A 290 54.66 -6.38 -16.94
CA ARG A 290 54.77 -6.61 -18.42
C ARG A 290 54.05 -7.76 -19.19
N THR A 291 53.16 -7.30 -20.08
CA THR A 291 53.01 -7.57 -21.55
C THR A 291 53.16 -8.98 -22.14
N SER A 292 52.13 -9.43 -22.88
CA SER A 292 52.31 -9.94 -24.25
C SER A 292 50.99 -9.87 -25.03
N ALA A 293 51.10 -9.45 -26.29
CA ALA A 293 50.03 -9.25 -27.25
C ALA A 293 50.01 -10.39 -28.29
N ALA A 294 48.81 -10.88 -28.60
CA ALA A 294 48.45 -11.58 -29.84
C ALA A 294 46.95 -11.31 -30.03
N GLY A 295 46.43 -10.78 -31.14
CA GLY A 295 46.86 -10.88 -32.53
C GLY A 295 45.81 -11.65 -33.31
N LEU A 296 44.63 -11.05 -33.56
CA LEU A 296 43.66 -11.60 -34.52
C LEU A 296 43.17 -10.51 -35.47
N ARG A 297 43.64 -10.60 -36.71
CA ARG A 297 43.28 -9.76 -37.86
C ARG A 297 41.87 -10.11 -38.35
N ILE A 298 41.01 -9.10 -38.52
CA ILE A 298 39.84 -9.19 -39.40
C ILE A 298 40.05 -8.18 -40.54
N LYS A 299 40.02 -8.69 -41.77
CA LYS A 299 40.23 -7.95 -43.02
C LYS A 299 39.05 -7.00 -43.26
N MET A 300 39.35 -5.71 -43.49
CA MET A 300 38.39 -4.70 -43.90
C MET A 300 38.21 -4.75 -45.42
N GLY A 301 37.02 -5.15 -45.87
CA GLY A 301 36.63 -5.15 -47.29
C GLY A 301 36.22 -3.76 -47.76
N ARG A 302 36.71 -3.38 -48.94
CA ARG A 302 36.43 -2.13 -49.66
C ARG A 302 34.93 -1.98 -49.98
N SER A 303 34.16 -1.32 -49.10
CA SER A 303 32.81 -0.81 -49.46
C SER A 303 32.33 0.35 -48.55
N LEU A 304 33.24 1.01 -47.82
CA LEU A 304 32.87 2.05 -46.83
C LEU A 304 33.43 3.45 -47.15
N THR A 305 34.23 3.60 -48.21
CA THR A 305 34.82 4.90 -48.58
C THR A 305 33.96 5.71 -49.56
N MET A 306 32.91 5.13 -50.14
CA MET A 306 32.02 5.85 -51.08
C MET A 306 30.79 6.48 -50.41
N PHE A 307 30.38 5.98 -49.23
CA PHE A 307 29.17 6.46 -48.53
C PHE A 307 29.41 7.66 -47.60
N LEU A 308 30.65 7.87 -47.14
CA LEU A 308 30.98 9.01 -46.27
C LEU A 308 31.07 10.34 -47.03
N GLY A 309 31.34 10.30 -48.34
CA GLY A 309 31.43 11.50 -49.19
C GLY A 309 30.08 12.09 -49.59
N LEU A 310 29.04 11.25 -49.76
CA LEU A 310 27.71 11.72 -50.18
C LEU A 310 26.91 12.34 -49.02
N VAL A 311 27.13 11.86 -47.79
CA VAL A 311 26.45 12.33 -46.58
C VAL A 311 26.96 13.72 -46.16
N LEU A 312 28.24 14.03 -46.37
CA LEU A 312 28.81 15.35 -46.08
C LEU A 312 28.43 16.44 -47.12
N LEU A 313 28.04 16.05 -48.33
CA LEU A 313 27.59 16.98 -49.37
C LEU A 313 26.13 17.44 -49.15
N LEU A 314 25.29 16.59 -48.55
CA LEU A 314 23.87 16.89 -48.30
C LEU A 314 23.62 17.67 -47.00
N LEU A 315 24.60 17.75 -46.11
CA LEU A 315 24.51 18.49 -44.84
C LEU A 315 24.74 20.01 -44.97
N ASN A 316 25.06 20.53 -46.16
CA ASN A 316 25.29 21.97 -46.38
C ASN A 316 24.16 22.70 -47.15
N LEU A 317 22.99 22.09 -47.35
CA LEU A 317 21.89 22.71 -48.13
C LEU A 317 20.58 22.97 -47.38
N VAL A 318 20.53 22.78 -46.06
CA VAL A 318 19.36 23.18 -45.25
C VAL A 318 19.81 24.04 -44.07
N THR A 319 20.14 25.29 -44.36
CA THR A 319 19.91 26.37 -43.40
C THR A 319 18.89 27.32 -44.01
N TRP A 320 17.80 27.50 -43.29
CA TRP A 320 17.04 28.74 -43.06
C TRP A 320 15.54 28.45 -42.87
N VAL A 321 15.01 29.09 -41.82
CA VAL A 321 13.61 29.27 -41.43
C VAL A 321 12.97 28.14 -40.63
N ARG A 322 13.04 28.26 -39.29
CA ARG A 322 11.85 28.12 -38.42
C ARG A 322 11.90 29.16 -37.30
N SER A 323 10.84 29.96 -37.24
CA SER A 323 10.51 30.88 -36.15
C SER A 323 10.00 30.10 -34.95
N ASP A 324 10.59 30.32 -33.78
CA ASP A 324 9.98 29.98 -32.50
C ASP A 324 9.03 31.11 -32.09
N THR A 325 7.72 30.83 -32.07
CA THR A 325 6.75 31.69 -31.37
C THR A 325 6.54 31.15 -29.96
N PHE A 326 7.38 31.57 -29.01
CA PHE A 326 7.14 31.43 -27.58
C PHE A 326 6.10 32.45 -27.13
N GLY A 327 5.12 32.04 -26.31
CA GLY A 327 4.38 33.00 -25.48
C GLY A 327 5.34 33.61 -24.46
N ILE A 328 5.34 34.94 -24.33
CA ILE A 328 6.25 35.67 -23.42
C ILE A 328 6.09 35.10 -21.99
N PRO A 329 7.18 34.59 -21.36
CA PRO A 329 7.14 34.16 -19.96
C PRO A 329 6.62 35.27 -19.05
N GLY A 330 5.87 34.92 -18.00
CA GLY A 330 5.46 35.92 -17.00
C GLY A 330 6.69 36.60 -16.40
N LEU A 331 6.69 37.93 -16.32
CA LEU A 331 7.81 38.69 -15.75
C LEU A 331 8.11 38.18 -14.32
N PRO A 332 9.39 38.02 -13.93
CA PRO A 332 9.75 37.75 -12.54
C PRO A 332 9.14 38.78 -11.60
N GLY A 333 8.67 38.35 -10.43
CA GLY A 333 8.18 39.26 -9.40
C GLY A 333 9.32 40.21 -8.99
N VAL A 334 9.05 41.51 -8.97
CA VAL A 334 10.04 42.49 -8.49
C VAL A 334 10.46 42.15 -7.05
N PRO A 335 11.77 42.21 -6.71
CA PRO A 335 12.21 42.10 -5.32
C PRO A 335 11.46 43.09 -4.44
N GLY A 336 11.10 42.68 -3.22
CA GLY A 336 10.45 43.56 -2.27
C GLY A 336 11.33 44.78 -1.98
N MET A 337 10.73 45.97 -1.88
CA MET A 337 11.47 47.18 -1.54
C MET A 337 12.15 47.02 -0.17
N PRO A 338 13.39 47.52 0.03
CA PRO A 338 14.00 47.57 1.35
C PRO A 338 13.08 48.30 2.35
N GLY A 339 13.06 47.84 3.60
CA GLY A 339 12.34 48.52 4.68
C GLY A 339 12.89 49.93 4.90
N ARG A 340 12.05 50.89 5.30
CA ARG A 340 12.50 52.26 5.63
C ARG A 340 13.39 52.22 6.87
N ASP A 341 14.48 52.98 6.85
CA ASP A 341 15.34 53.18 8.03
C ASP A 341 14.57 53.95 9.13
N GLY A 342 14.90 53.68 10.39
CA GLY A 342 14.33 54.38 11.55
C GLY A 342 14.86 55.82 11.69
N ARG A 343 14.07 56.72 12.30
CA ARG A 343 14.46 58.14 12.49
C ARG A 343 15.54 58.31 13.58
N ASP A 344 16.45 59.27 13.36
CA ASP A 344 17.50 59.69 14.32
C ASP A 344 16.93 60.66 15.40
N GLY A 345 17.52 60.67 16.60
CA GLY A 345 17.11 61.55 17.72
C GLY A 345 17.57 63.02 17.61
N LEU A 346 16.81 63.96 18.22
CA LEU A 346 17.02 65.44 18.13
C LEU A 346 18.26 65.97 18.91
N LYS A 347 18.93 67.02 18.39
CA LYS A 347 20.12 67.70 18.97
C LYS A 347 19.73 68.80 19.99
N GLY A 348 20.52 69.01 21.07
CA GLY A 348 20.27 70.04 22.11
C GLY A 348 20.71 71.50 21.76
N PRO A 349 20.27 72.54 22.52
CA PRO A 349 20.48 73.98 22.19
C PRO A 349 21.86 74.59 22.58
N LYS A 350 22.28 75.67 21.88
CA LYS A 350 23.59 76.38 21.96
C LYS A 350 23.73 77.35 23.18
N GLY A 351 24.95 77.58 23.71
CA GLY A 351 25.27 78.47 24.86
C GLY A 351 25.44 80.00 24.57
N GLU A 352 25.60 80.85 25.61
CA GLU A 352 25.61 82.35 25.58
C GLU A 352 27.03 83.01 25.44
N ARG A 353 27.14 84.32 25.08
CA ARG A 353 28.38 85.08 24.70
C ARG A 353 29.11 85.79 25.88
N GLY A 354 30.46 85.88 25.86
CA GLY A 354 31.32 86.48 26.94
C GLY A 354 31.72 87.98 26.81
N ALA A 355 32.21 88.61 27.91
CA ALA A 355 32.41 90.07 28.11
C ALA A 355 33.83 90.66 27.77
N PRO A 356 34.06 91.99 27.58
CA PRO A 356 35.30 92.62 27.00
C PRO A 356 36.44 93.06 27.99
N ALA A 357 37.68 93.36 27.52
CA ALA A 357 38.93 93.52 28.33
C ALA A 357 39.67 94.92 28.36
N THR A 358 40.60 95.14 29.34
CA THR A 358 41.47 96.35 29.66
C THR A 358 43.04 96.16 29.69
N PRO A 359 43.95 97.15 29.34
CA PRO A 359 45.26 97.06 28.57
C PRO A 359 46.65 96.76 29.26
N GLY A 360 47.48 95.81 28.76
CA GLY A 360 48.86 96.00 28.21
C GLY A 360 50.29 95.84 28.88
N THR A 361 51.28 95.06 28.32
CA THR A 361 52.81 95.25 28.25
C THR A 361 53.65 94.20 27.38
N SER A 362 54.82 94.54 26.74
CA SER A 362 55.61 93.95 25.56
C SER A 362 56.31 92.55 25.59
N GLY A 363 56.53 91.85 24.43
CA GLY A 363 57.18 90.49 24.28
C GLY A 363 58.29 90.23 23.20
N ALA A 364 58.92 89.02 23.21
CA ALA A 364 60.30 88.64 22.72
C ALA A 364 60.43 87.81 21.39
N LYS A 365 61.41 86.89 21.19
CA LYS A 365 61.60 86.09 19.92
C LYS A 365 60.79 84.77 19.89
N GLY A 366 60.39 84.25 18.71
CA GLY A 366 59.53 83.05 18.55
C GLY A 366 60.14 81.67 18.84
N GLU A 367 59.32 80.72 19.30
CA GLU A 367 59.70 79.34 19.69
C GLU A 367 59.72 78.35 18.50
N LYS A 368 60.40 77.19 18.63
CA LYS A 368 60.37 76.09 17.62
C LYS A 368 58.96 75.46 17.58
N GLY A 369 58.49 75.07 16.40
CA GLY A 369 57.20 74.41 16.19
C GLY A 369 57.06 73.07 16.93
N GLU A 370 55.84 72.74 17.35
CA GLU A 370 55.53 71.49 18.06
C GLU A 370 55.71 70.25 17.17
N ARG A 371 56.01 69.09 17.76
CA ARG A 371 56.03 67.81 17.03
C ARG A 371 54.65 67.54 16.41
N GLY A 372 54.62 66.97 15.22
CA GLY A 372 53.39 66.48 14.59
C GLY A 372 52.67 65.45 15.46
N VAL A 373 51.35 65.43 15.38
CA VAL A 373 50.51 64.48 16.12
C VAL A 373 50.70 63.04 15.61
N PRO A 374 50.61 62.03 16.48
CA PRO A 374 50.67 60.62 16.09
C PRO A 374 49.66 60.26 15.00
N GLY A 375 50.04 59.36 14.10
CA GLY A 375 49.12 58.86 13.07
C GLY A 375 47.94 58.10 13.67
N PRO A 376 46.77 58.10 13.03
CA PRO A 376 45.60 57.36 13.51
C PRO A 376 45.87 55.86 13.48
N ARG A 377 45.28 55.11 14.43
CA ARG A 377 45.36 53.66 14.46
C ARG A 377 44.83 53.04 13.15
N GLY A 378 45.48 51.98 12.68
CA GLY A 378 45.02 51.21 11.54
C GLY A 378 43.64 50.60 11.75
N LYS A 379 42.87 50.43 10.67
CA LYS A 379 41.54 49.79 10.74
C LYS A 379 41.68 48.33 11.19
N ASN A 380 40.70 47.82 11.95
CA ASN A 380 40.64 46.40 12.29
C ASN A 380 40.61 45.53 11.02
N GLY A 381 41.17 44.33 11.12
CA GLY A 381 41.15 43.39 10.02
C GLY A 381 39.75 42.88 9.67
N PRO A 382 39.56 42.38 8.45
CA PRO A 382 38.26 41.86 8.00
C PRO A 382 37.86 40.60 8.78
N MET A 383 36.56 40.35 8.88
CA MET A 383 36.01 39.12 9.48
C MET A 383 36.52 37.87 8.74
N GLY A 384 36.71 36.79 9.47
CA GLY A 384 37.05 35.48 8.91
C GLY A 384 35.96 34.91 8.00
N PRO A 385 36.30 33.95 7.12
CA PRO A 385 35.32 33.29 6.28
C PRO A 385 34.35 32.41 7.12
N PRO A 386 33.12 32.15 6.64
CA PRO A 386 32.23 31.15 7.24
C PRO A 386 32.90 29.78 7.34
N GLY A 387 32.52 29.00 8.35
CA GLY A 387 32.97 27.61 8.47
C GLY A 387 32.41 26.70 7.37
N LEU A 388 33.05 25.56 7.16
CA LEU A 388 32.62 24.54 6.20
C LEU A 388 31.21 24.00 6.51
N ALA A 389 30.50 23.58 5.46
CA ALA A 389 29.20 22.91 5.59
C ALA A 389 29.31 21.63 6.44
N GLY A 390 28.28 21.35 7.21
CA GLY A 390 28.18 20.12 7.98
C GLY A 390 28.06 18.88 7.10
N GLN A 391 28.43 17.73 7.66
CA GLN A 391 28.39 16.46 6.95
C GLN A 391 26.94 15.99 6.69
N LYS A 392 26.74 15.19 5.64
CA LYS A 392 25.45 14.55 5.35
C LYS A 392 25.00 13.68 6.55
N GLY A 393 23.70 13.66 6.82
CA GLY A 393 23.10 12.77 7.81
C GLY A 393 23.31 11.30 7.48
N THR A 394 23.25 10.44 8.50
CA THR A 394 23.36 8.99 8.31
C THR A 394 22.13 8.43 7.58
N PRO A 395 22.27 7.36 6.78
CA PRO A 395 21.12 6.70 6.17
C PRO A 395 20.09 6.24 7.20
N GLY A 396 18.82 6.22 6.80
CA GLY A 396 17.73 5.75 7.63
C GLY A 396 17.82 4.25 7.93
N PRO A 397 17.20 3.78 9.03
CA PRO A 397 17.16 2.37 9.36
C PRO A 397 16.44 1.56 8.28
N LYS A 398 16.90 0.33 8.04
CA LYS A 398 16.24 -0.62 7.11
C LYS A 398 14.79 -0.86 7.52
N GLY A 399 13.92 -1.05 6.52
CA GLY A 399 12.54 -1.47 6.75
C GLY A 399 12.43 -2.83 7.41
N GLU A 400 11.34 -3.06 8.15
CA GLU A 400 11.05 -4.35 8.76
C GLU A 400 10.90 -5.45 7.71
N PRO A 401 11.29 -6.71 7.99
CA PRO A 401 10.96 -7.84 7.14
C PRO A 401 9.45 -7.97 6.88
N GLY A 402 9.09 -8.53 5.74
CA GLY A 402 7.72 -8.90 5.45
C GLY A 402 7.25 -10.09 6.29
N GLU A 403 5.94 -10.19 6.48
CA GLU A 403 5.32 -11.31 7.21
C GLU A 403 5.48 -12.64 6.44
N PRO A 404 5.58 -13.79 7.13
CA PRO A 404 5.52 -15.09 6.47
C PRO A 404 4.28 -15.25 5.59
N GLY A 405 4.36 -16.06 4.53
CA GLY A 405 3.20 -16.35 3.69
C GLY A 405 2.05 -16.98 4.49
N SER A 406 0.83 -16.49 4.32
CA SER A 406 -0.39 -17.22 4.67
C SER A 406 -1.51 -16.78 3.74
N HIS A 407 -1.91 -17.67 2.84
CA HIS A 407 -2.87 -17.33 1.80
C HIS A 407 -4.27 -17.08 2.39
N LYS A 408 -4.72 -17.93 3.30
CA LYS A 408 -6.07 -17.87 3.89
C LYS A 408 -6.32 -16.62 4.75
N HIS A 409 -5.31 -15.82 5.08
CA HIS A 409 -5.47 -14.55 5.81
C HIS A 409 -5.49 -13.29 4.93
N ARG A 410 -5.03 -13.38 3.66
CA ARG A 410 -4.87 -12.20 2.80
C ARG A 410 -5.98 -12.05 1.77
N TYR A 411 -6.42 -13.16 1.19
CA TYR A 411 -7.47 -13.17 0.18
C TYR A 411 -8.63 -14.02 0.67
N GLN A 412 -9.69 -13.34 1.08
CA GLN A 412 -10.90 -13.95 1.59
C GLN A 412 -12.09 -13.40 0.80
N SER A 413 -12.94 -14.31 0.36
CA SER A 413 -14.21 -13.96 -0.24
C SER A 413 -15.15 -15.11 0.07
N ALA A 414 -16.18 -14.84 0.85
CA ALA A 414 -17.28 -15.76 1.05
C ALA A 414 -18.56 -15.00 1.36
N PHE A 415 -19.68 -15.58 0.98
CA PHE A 415 -20.98 -15.09 1.38
C PHE A 415 -21.93 -16.26 1.62
N THR A 416 -22.96 -16.00 2.41
CA THR A 416 -24.18 -16.78 2.51
C THR A 416 -25.32 -15.79 2.74
N VAL A 417 -26.23 -15.79 1.78
CA VAL A 417 -27.41 -14.94 1.76
C VAL A 417 -28.66 -15.80 1.68
N THR A 418 -29.76 -15.30 2.23
CA THR A 418 -31.03 -16.01 2.29
C THR A 418 -32.15 -15.15 1.74
N ARG A 419 -33.11 -15.80 1.10
CA ARG A 419 -34.32 -15.17 0.61
C ARG A 419 -35.34 -15.05 1.74
N LEU A 420 -35.96 -13.88 1.88
CA LEU A 420 -36.89 -13.58 2.96
C LEU A 420 -38.24 -13.05 2.41
N THR A 421 -38.81 -13.78 1.46
CA THR A 421 -40.18 -13.54 0.98
C THR A 421 -40.82 -14.85 0.49
N ALA A 422 -42.13 -14.98 0.65
CA ALA A 422 -42.91 -16.11 0.16
C ALA A 422 -43.30 -15.96 -1.32
N GLU A 423 -43.20 -14.75 -1.89
CA GLU A 423 -43.48 -14.52 -3.32
C GLU A 423 -42.45 -15.21 -4.18
N TYR A 424 -42.82 -15.74 -5.34
CA TYR A 424 -41.86 -16.37 -6.25
C TYR A 424 -40.97 -15.33 -6.95
N PRO A 425 -39.68 -15.64 -7.24
CA PRO A 425 -38.82 -14.74 -7.99
C PRO A 425 -39.39 -14.46 -9.39
N ALA A 426 -39.09 -13.28 -9.92
CA ALA A 426 -39.40 -12.95 -11.30
C ALA A 426 -38.62 -13.86 -12.26
N LYS A 427 -39.33 -14.35 -13.28
CA LYS A 427 -38.81 -15.29 -14.27
C LYS A 427 -37.72 -14.62 -15.12
N ASN A 428 -36.69 -15.39 -15.47
CA ASN A 428 -35.57 -14.98 -16.31
C ASN A 428 -34.80 -13.75 -15.80
N SER A 429 -34.89 -13.46 -14.51
CA SER A 429 -34.16 -12.37 -13.83
C SER A 429 -33.34 -12.90 -12.64
N PRO A 430 -32.30 -12.17 -12.19
CA PRO A 430 -31.56 -12.53 -10.99
C PRO A 430 -32.49 -12.71 -9.78
N VAL A 431 -32.31 -13.81 -9.05
CA VAL A 431 -33.00 -14.05 -7.78
C VAL A 431 -32.39 -13.15 -6.72
N ILE A 432 -33.23 -12.35 -6.07
CA ILE A 432 -32.80 -11.46 -4.99
C ILE A 432 -32.84 -12.19 -3.65
N PHE A 433 -31.69 -12.16 -2.95
CA PHE A 433 -31.53 -12.67 -1.59
C PHE A 433 -31.21 -11.48 -0.68
N THR A 434 -32.11 -11.17 0.25
CA THR A 434 -32.11 -9.90 0.98
C THR A 434 -31.52 -9.99 2.39
N ARG A 435 -31.59 -11.17 3.04
CA ARG A 435 -31.01 -11.39 4.37
C ARG A 435 -29.61 -11.96 4.24
N GLU A 436 -28.69 -11.47 5.07
CA GLU A 436 -27.29 -11.87 5.08
C GLU A 436 -26.98 -12.68 6.34
N ILE A 437 -26.34 -13.84 6.16
CA ILE A 437 -25.74 -14.61 7.26
C ILE A 437 -24.25 -14.30 7.33
N SER A 438 -23.60 -14.23 6.17
CA SER A 438 -22.22 -13.76 6.03
C SER A 438 -22.01 -13.12 4.66
N ASN A 439 -21.21 -12.06 4.56
CA ASN A 439 -20.83 -11.45 3.28
C ASN A 439 -19.46 -10.77 3.43
N ILE A 440 -18.40 -11.57 3.44
CA ILE A 440 -17.03 -11.08 3.58
C ILE A 440 -16.74 -10.07 2.48
N ASN A 441 -16.29 -8.87 2.87
CA ASN A 441 -15.97 -7.76 1.98
C ASN A 441 -17.14 -7.25 1.11
N ASN A 442 -18.38 -7.63 1.42
CA ASN A 442 -19.59 -7.21 0.68
C ASN A 442 -19.56 -7.52 -0.82
N HIS A 443 -18.93 -8.64 -1.22
CA HIS A 443 -18.83 -9.02 -2.63
C HIS A 443 -20.18 -9.49 -3.22
N TYR A 444 -21.13 -9.90 -2.39
CA TYR A 444 -22.51 -10.15 -2.83
C TYR A 444 -23.38 -8.89 -2.63
N ASP A 445 -24.00 -8.43 -3.71
CA ASP A 445 -24.92 -7.29 -3.68
C ASP A 445 -26.37 -7.78 -3.54
N LYS A 446 -26.95 -7.45 -2.38
CA LYS A 446 -28.32 -7.84 -1.99
C LYS A 446 -29.40 -7.09 -2.76
N THR A 447 -29.07 -5.99 -3.42
CA THR A 447 -30.01 -5.21 -4.22
C THR A 447 -30.16 -5.76 -5.63
N THR A 448 -29.06 -6.23 -6.22
CA THR A 448 -29.04 -6.79 -7.58
C THR A 448 -29.13 -8.32 -7.62
N GLY A 449 -28.88 -9.00 -6.49
CA GLY A 449 -28.84 -10.47 -6.41
C GLY A 449 -27.59 -11.07 -7.05
N LYS A 450 -26.51 -10.29 -7.18
CA LYS A 450 -25.29 -10.70 -7.88
C LYS A 450 -24.08 -10.68 -6.97
N PHE A 451 -23.26 -11.72 -7.07
CA PHE A 451 -21.88 -11.72 -6.59
C PHE A 451 -20.98 -11.07 -7.64
N THR A 452 -20.08 -10.18 -7.23
CA THR A 452 -19.03 -9.62 -8.09
C THR A 452 -17.66 -10.11 -7.63
N CYS A 453 -16.91 -10.73 -8.53
CA CYS A 453 -15.58 -11.24 -8.26
C CYS A 453 -14.59 -10.08 -8.09
N HIS A 454 -14.05 -9.88 -6.89
CA HIS A 454 -12.96 -8.92 -6.63
C HIS A 454 -11.59 -9.59 -6.52
N ILE A 455 -11.55 -10.92 -6.44
CA ILE A 455 -10.31 -11.69 -6.29
C ILE A 455 -10.36 -12.81 -7.32
N SER A 456 -9.57 -12.69 -8.39
CA SER A 456 -9.47 -13.74 -9.40
C SER A 456 -9.08 -15.08 -8.76
N GLY A 457 -9.71 -16.17 -9.16
CA GLY A 457 -9.49 -17.47 -8.53
C GLY A 457 -10.57 -18.50 -8.77
N LEU A 458 -10.40 -19.67 -8.15
CA LEU A 458 -11.39 -20.73 -8.12
C LEU A 458 -12.34 -20.58 -6.94
N TYR A 459 -13.63 -20.55 -7.23
CA TYR A 459 -14.73 -20.41 -6.27
C TYR A 459 -15.62 -21.64 -6.29
N TYR A 460 -16.19 -21.99 -5.15
CA TYR A 460 -17.32 -22.91 -5.07
C TYR A 460 -18.59 -22.11 -4.82
N PHE A 461 -19.62 -22.33 -5.64
CA PHE A 461 -20.95 -21.79 -5.46
C PHE A 461 -21.92 -22.92 -5.20
N VAL A 462 -22.82 -22.74 -4.24
CA VAL A 462 -23.80 -23.73 -3.83
C VAL A 462 -25.07 -23.06 -3.33
N TYR A 463 -26.22 -23.62 -3.65
CA TYR A 463 -27.50 -23.19 -3.08
C TYR A 463 -28.29 -24.39 -2.56
N HIS A 464 -29.12 -24.10 -1.55
CA HIS A 464 -30.15 -25.00 -1.05
C HIS A 464 -31.43 -24.16 -0.97
N THR A 465 -32.47 -24.56 -1.68
CA THR A 465 -33.66 -23.73 -1.87
C THR A 465 -34.92 -24.52 -1.57
N SER A 466 -35.74 -23.95 -0.68
CA SER A 466 -37.08 -24.44 -0.44
C SER A 466 -37.99 -24.08 -1.61
N LEU A 467 -38.78 -25.06 -2.07
CA LEU A 467 -39.72 -24.88 -3.16
C LEU A 467 -41.12 -25.39 -2.80
N THR A 468 -42.13 -24.68 -3.28
CA THR A 468 -43.56 -25.02 -3.12
C THR A 468 -44.28 -25.16 -4.46
N TYR A 469 -43.55 -25.05 -5.56
CA TYR A 469 -43.98 -25.30 -6.93
C TYR A 469 -42.77 -25.71 -7.78
N ASN A 470 -42.97 -26.16 -9.03
CA ASN A 470 -41.86 -26.53 -9.91
C ASN A 470 -40.82 -25.41 -9.98
N LEU A 471 -39.55 -25.80 -9.84
CA LEU A 471 -38.43 -24.87 -9.76
C LEU A 471 -37.28 -25.35 -10.63
N CYS A 472 -36.76 -24.47 -11.47
CA CYS A 472 -35.47 -24.64 -12.11
C CYS A 472 -34.58 -23.46 -11.77
N VAL A 473 -33.44 -23.75 -11.15
CA VAL A 473 -32.44 -22.72 -10.81
C VAL A 473 -31.28 -22.85 -11.77
N ILE A 474 -30.90 -21.72 -12.35
CA ILE A 474 -29.83 -21.58 -13.33
C ILE A 474 -28.75 -20.69 -12.70
N LEU A 475 -27.53 -21.18 -12.68
CA LEU A 475 -26.37 -20.40 -12.28
C LEU A 475 -25.74 -19.74 -13.51
N TYR A 476 -25.55 -18.43 -13.43
CA TYR A 476 -24.99 -17.59 -14.50
C TYR A 476 -23.63 -17.04 -14.13
N VAL A 477 -22.76 -16.89 -15.13
CA VAL A 477 -21.55 -16.06 -15.09
C VAL A 477 -21.60 -15.10 -16.27
N ASP A 478 -21.65 -13.79 -16.01
CA ASP A 478 -21.70 -12.74 -17.05
C ASP A 478 -22.74 -12.99 -18.17
N GLY A 479 -23.86 -13.64 -17.83
CA GLY A 479 -24.96 -13.95 -18.76
C GLY A 479 -24.86 -15.32 -19.44
N GLU A 480 -23.77 -16.05 -19.23
CA GLU A 480 -23.61 -17.43 -19.68
C GLU A 480 -24.13 -18.43 -18.63
N LYS A 481 -24.97 -19.38 -19.04
CA LYS A 481 -25.45 -20.46 -18.18
C LYS A 481 -24.33 -21.45 -17.88
N LYS A 482 -24.03 -21.69 -16.61
CA LYS A 482 -22.99 -22.65 -16.18
C LYS A 482 -23.54 -23.95 -15.62
N ALA A 483 -24.69 -23.91 -14.95
CA ALA A 483 -25.37 -25.09 -14.44
C ALA A 483 -26.88 -24.81 -14.31
N THR A 484 -27.72 -25.80 -14.56
CA THR A 484 -29.17 -25.76 -14.35
C THR A 484 -29.64 -27.02 -13.63
N PHE A 485 -30.34 -26.86 -12.53
CA PHE A 485 -30.98 -27.97 -11.83
C PHE A 485 -32.47 -27.70 -11.70
N CYS A 486 -33.26 -28.72 -12.03
CA CYS A 486 -34.71 -28.64 -12.11
C CYS A 486 -35.36 -29.68 -11.22
N ASP A 487 -36.27 -29.21 -10.38
CA ASP A 487 -36.98 -29.98 -9.39
C ASP A 487 -38.48 -29.73 -9.53
N HIS A 488 -39.22 -30.79 -9.82
CA HIS A 488 -40.66 -30.75 -9.94
C HIS A 488 -41.26 -31.10 -8.59
N ARG A 489 -42.22 -30.29 -8.15
CA ARG A 489 -42.82 -30.44 -6.82
C ARG A 489 -43.47 -31.82 -6.70
N SER A 490 -42.96 -32.62 -5.76
CA SER A 490 -43.51 -33.92 -5.36
C SER A 490 -44.31 -33.85 -4.05
N ASN A 491 -43.95 -32.87 -3.22
CA ASN A 491 -44.42 -32.68 -1.85
C ASN A 491 -45.01 -31.30 -1.62
N GLU A 492 -45.65 -31.09 -0.47
CA GLU A 492 -46.18 -29.76 -0.15
C GLU A 492 -45.08 -28.68 -0.14
N GLN A 493 -43.91 -29.06 0.39
CA GLN A 493 -42.67 -28.31 0.39
C GLN A 493 -41.52 -29.30 0.29
N GLN A 494 -40.50 -29.00 -0.51
CA GLN A 494 -39.27 -29.80 -0.61
C GLN A 494 -38.06 -28.88 -0.83
N VAL A 495 -36.86 -29.44 -0.74
CA VAL A 495 -35.61 -28.68 -0.91
C VAL A 495 -34.87 -29.15 -2.15
N SER A 496 -34.60 -28.22 -3.06
CA SER A 496 -33.70 -28.45 -4.18
C SER A 496 -32.32 -27.89 -3.87
N SER A 497 -31.30 -28.39 -4.57
CA SER A 497 -29.92 -27.93 -4.38
C SER A 497 -29.18 -27.85 -5.72
N GLY A 498 -28.05 -27.19 -5.71
CA GLY A 498 -27.15 -27.16 -6.85
C GLY A 498 -25.82 -26.55 -6.46
N GLY A 499 -24.75 -26.95 -7.13
CA GLY A 499 -23.42 -26.48 -6.81
C GLY A 499 -22.41 -26.78 -7.90
N VAL A 500 -21.42 -25.90 -8.02
CA VAL A 500 -20.39 -25.96 -9.08
C VAL A 500 -19.14 -25.16 -8.69
N LEU A 501 -17.97 -25.68 -9.07
CA LEU A 501 -16.70 -24.96 -9.01
C LEU A 501 -16.49 -24.16 -10.29
N LEU A 502 -16.20 -22.87 -10.14
CA LEU A 502 -15.99 -21.95 -11.25
C LEU A 502 -14.71 -21.15 -11.01
N ARG A 503 -13.88 -21.05 -12.05
CA ARG A 503 -12.78 -20.10 -12.07
C ARG A 503 -13.30 -18.76 -12.56
N LEU A 504 -13.10 -17.72 -11.76
CA LEU A 504 -13.53 -16.36 -12.05
C LEU A 504 -12.33 -15.43 -12.17
N VAL A 505 -12.47 -14.46 -13.05
CA VAL A 505 -11.58 -13.30 -13.16
C VAL A 505 -12.23 -12.11 -12.44
N GLU A 506 -11.41 -11.19 -11.94
CA GLU A 506 -11.87 -9.94 -11.33
C GLU A 506 -12.83 -9.18 -12.27
N GLY A 507 -13.95 -8.69 -11.73
CA GLY A 507 -15.03 -8.02 -12.44
C GLY A 507 -16.19 -8.92 -12.89
N GLN A 508 -15.98 -10.24 -13.01
CA GLN A 508 -17.04 -11.16 -13.41
C GLN A 508 -18.14 -11.27 -12.36
N GLN A 509 -19.38 -11.38 -12.81
CA GLN A 509 -20.55 -11.48 -11.94
C GLN A 509 -21.18 -12.88 -11.97
N VAL A 510 -21.61 -13.37 -10.81
CA VAL A 510 -22.29 -14.65 -10.64
C VAL A 510 -23.64 -14.43 -9.97
N TRP A 511 -24.70 -15.06 -10.49
CA TRP A 511 -26.03 -15.02 -9.88
C TRP A 511 -26.84 -16.27 -10.18
N LEU A 512 -27.91 -16.44 -9.40
CA LEU A 512 -28.95 -17.44 -9.68
C LEU A 512 -30.11 -16.76 -10.40
N ALA A 513 -30.72 -17.44 -11.35
CA ALA A 513 -31.98 -17.04 -11.95
C ALA A 513 -32.91 -18.25 -12.06
N VAL A 514 -34.20 -18.00 -12.23
CA VAL A 514 -35.21 -19.04 -12.47
C VAL A 514 -35.80 -18.87 -13.85
N ASN A 515 -36.26 -19.95 -14.48
CA ASN A 515 -36.98 -19.90 -15.76
C ASN A 515 -38.50 -19.84 -15.52
N GLU A 516 -39.30 -20.41 -16.42
CA GLU A 516 -40.76 -20.54 -16.24
C GLU A 516 -41.16 -21.32 -14.99
N PHE A 517 -40.27 -22.18 -14.48
CA PHE A 517 -40.39 -22.89 -13.21
C PHE A 517 -39.70 -22.08 -12.11
N ASN A 518 -40.46 -21.24 -11.40
CA ASN A 518 -39.97 -20.26 -10.44
C ASN A 518 -40.44 -20.50 -8.99
N GLY A 519 -40.83 -21.72 -8.61
CA GLY A 519 -41.45 -22.04 -7.32
C GLY A 519 -40.59 -21.91 -6.05
N MET A 520 -39.56 -21.07 -6.06
CA MET A 520 -38.65 -20.81 -4.94
C MET A 520 -39.30 -19.90 -3.88
N VAL A 521 -39.18 -20.26 -2.61
CA VAL A 521 -39.68 -19.49 -1.47
C VAL A 521 -38.59 -19.22 -0.44
N GLY A 522 -38.80 -18.22 0.41
CA GLY A 522 -37.94 -17.91 1.56
C GLY A 522 -38.80 -17.41 2.71
N LYS A 523 -39.35 -18.31 3.52
CA LYS A 523 -40.24 -18.00 4.63
C LYS A 523 -39.88 -18.83 5.86
N GLU A 524 -40.57 -18.62 6.98
CA GLU A 524 -40.35 -19.40 8.19
C GLU A 524 -40.45 -20.91 7.91
N ASN A 525 -39.46 -21.68 8.38
CA ASN A 525 -39.31 -23.11 8.12
C ASN A 525 -39.17 -23.48 6.62
N ALA A 526 -38.78 -22.54 5.76
CA ALA A 526 -38.59 -22.76 4.33
C ALA A 526 -37.55 -21.78 3.77
N ASP A 527 -36.34 -21.79 4.30
CA ASP A 527 -35.27 -20.91 3.83
C ASP A 527 -34.80 -21.33 2.42
N SER A 528 -34.42 -20.32 1.63
CA SER A 528 -33.61 -20.52 0.44
C SER A 528 -32.30 -19.76 0.60
N VAL A 529 -31.20 -20.49 0.49
CA VAL A 529 -29.84 -20.04 0.79
C VAL A 529 -28.98 -20.14 -0.46
N PHE A 530 -28.20 -19.08 -0.70
CA PHE A 530 -27.15 -19.08 -1.71
C PHE A 530 -25.81 -18.72 -1.06
N SER A 531 -24.81 -19.56 -1.25
CA SER A 531 -23.48 -19.42 -0.71
C SER A 531 -22.43 -19.47 -1.83
N GLY A 532 -21.36 -18.73 -1.65
CA GLY A 532 -20.19 -18.81 -2.53
C GLY A 532 -18.93 -18.45 -1.77
N PHE A 533 -17.82 -19.13 -2.06
CA PHE A 533 -16.53 -18.85 -1.40
C PHE A 533 -15.31 -19.18 -2.26
N LEU A 534 -14.26 -18.37 -2.09
CA LEU A 534 -12.96 -18.52 -2.74
C LEU A 534 -12.19 -19.70 -2.13
N LEU A 535 -11.74 -20.62 -2.98
CA LEU A 535 -10.87 -21.72 -2.59
C LEU A 535 -9.40 -21.40 -2.91
N PHE A 536 -9.11 -21.07 -4.16
CA PHE A 536 -7.74 -20.88 -4.65
C PHE A 536 -7.64 -19.63 -5.52
N PRO A 537 -7.11 -18.50 -5.03
CA PRO A 537 -6.92 -17.34 -5.87
C PRO A 537 -5.81 -17.54 -6.89
N ASP A 538 -5.98 -16.80 -7.96
CA ASP A 538 -5.00 -16.61 -8.98
C ASP A 538 -4.02 -15.57 -8.49
N TYR A 539 -2.78 -16.00 -8.32
CA TYR A 539 -1.72 -15.06 -8.02
C TYR A 539 -1.49 -14.26 -9.28
N PRO A 540 -1.38 -12.93 -9.20
CA PRO A 540 -0.68 -12.23 -10.24
C PRO A 540 0.69 -12.92 -10.29
N ARG A 541 0.94 -13.68 -11.36
CA ARG A 541 2.31 -14.04 -11.70
C ARG A 541 3.05 -12.72 -11.59
N ALA A 542 4.21 -12.72 -10.96
CA ALA A 542 5.18 -11.67 -11.21
C ALA A 542 5.51 -11.74 -12.70
N THR A 543 4.61 -11.25 -13.56
CA THR A 543 4.88 -10.97 -14.95
C THR A 543 5.84 -9.80 -14.86
N GLY A 544 7.12 -10.12 -14.93
CA GLY A 544 7.99 -9.23 -15.68
C GLY A 544 7.27 -8.92 -16.99
N ASN A 545 6.89 -7.66 -17.15
CA ASN A 545 6.60 -7.00 -18.42
C ASN A 545 5.72 -7.78 -19.42
N MET A 546 4.47 -8.09 -19.07
CA MET A 546 3.48 -8.59 -20.04
C MET A 546 2.10 -7.95 -19.91
N PHE A 547 2.04 -6.68 -19.45
CA PHE A 547 0.80 -5.90 -19.38
C PHE A 547 0.76 -4.69 -20.35
N GLU A 548 1.78 -4.54 -21.20
CA GLU A 548 1.89 -3.43 -22.19
C GLU A 548 1.52 -3.83 -23.63
N ARG A 549 1.26 -5.11 -23.92
CA ARG A 549 1.03 -5.57 -25.30
C ARG A 549 -0.39 -5.41 -25.84
N GLU A 550 -1.41 -5.35 -24.98
CA GLU A 550 -2.81 -5.25 -25.42
C GLU A 550 -3.31 -3.81 -25.57
N LYS A 551 -2.73 -2.85 -24.84
CA LYS A 551 -3.06 -1.42 -24.99
C LYS A 551 -2.46 -0.83 -26.28
N MET A 552 -1.25 -1.25 -26.66
CA MET A 552 -0.60 -0.84 -27.91
C MET A 552 -1.40 -1.24 -29.17
N THR A 553 -2.02 -2.42 -29.17
CA THR A 553 -2.76 -2.94 -30.34
C THR A 553 -4.09 -2.21 -30.55
N ARG A 554 -4.80 -1.84 -29.46
CA ARG A 554 -6.04 -1.04 -29.56
C ARG A 554 -5.78 0.44 -29.90
N VAL A 555 -4.66 1.00 -29.43
CA VAL A 555 -4.24 2.36 -29.79
C VAL A 555 -3.80 2.44 -31.26
N MET A 556 -3.17 1.39 -31.79
CA MET A 556 -2.79 1.29 -33.22
C MET A 556 -3.99 1.26 -34.17
N ILE A 557 -5.09 0.60 -33.80
CA ILE A 557 -6.30 0.52 -34.65
C ILE A 557 -7.07 1.85 -34.66
N ILE A 558 -7.08 2.59 -33.55
CA ILE A 558 -7.74 3.91 -33.45
C ILE A 558 -6.94 4.99 -34.20
N LEU A 559 -5.60 4.86 -34.28
CA LEU A 559 -4.73 5.79 -35.00
C LEU A 559 -4.75 5.61 -36.53
N LEU A 560 -5.16 4.45 -37.04
CA LEU A 560 -5.24 4.18 -38.49
C LEU A 560 -6.52 4.76 -39.16
N ALA A 561 -7.50 5.23 -38.39
CA ALA A 561 -8.83 5.61 -38.91
C ALA A 561 -9.07 7.13 -39.07
N SER A 562 -8.09 7.99 -38.81
CA SER A 562 -8.32 9.46 -38.81
C SER A 562 -7.26 10.23 -39.60
N VAL A 563 -7.30 10.08 -40.93
CA VAL A 563 -6.71 11.06 -41.87
C VAL A 563 -7.80 11.54 -42.82
N THR A 564 -8.41 12.67 -42.49
CA THR A 564 -8.54 13.91 -43.30
C THR A 564 -9.58 14.82 -42.67
N VAL A 565 -9.20 16.06 -42.36
CA VAL A 565 -9.90 17.33 -42.65
C VAL A 565 -9.04 18.42 -42.00
N ALA A 566 -8.49 19.30 -42.82
CA ALA A 566 -7.72 20.46 -42.38
C ALA A 566 -8.67 21.60 -42.01
N ALA A 567 -8.45 22.22 -40.85
CA ALA A 567 -8.95 23.55 -40.53
C ALA A 567 -7.88 24.32 -39.75
N THR A 568 -7.58 25.53 -40.22
CA THR A 568 -6.63 26.48 -39.62
C THR A 568 -7.18 27.09 -38.33
N GLN A 569 -6.38 27.18 -37.27
CA GLN A 569 -6.68 27.99 -36.08
C GLN A 569 -5.44 28.72 -35.57
N THR A 570 -5.61 30.02 -35.30
CA THR A 570 -4.62 30.95 -34.74
C THR A 570 -4.58 30.87 -33.21
N CYS A 571 -3.38 30.85 -32.61
CA CYS A 571 -3.21 30.87 -31.16
C CYS A 571 -3.15 32.31 -30.62
N ASN A 572 -4.25 32.83 -30.09
CA ASN A 572 -4.24 33.99 -29.19
C ASN A 572 -4.15 33.49 -27.74
N SER A 573 -2.94 33.40 -27.18
CA SER A 573 -2.73 33.07 -25.76
C SER A 573 -2.52 34.35 -24.94
N PRO A 574 -3.22 34.55 -23.80
CA PRO A 574 -2.94 35.65 -22.88
C PRO A 574 -1.53 35.51 -22.25
N PRO A 575 -0.86 36.61 -21.85
CA PRO A 575 0.46 36.57 -21.22
C PRO A 575 0.50 35.65 -19.98
N GLY A 576 1.63 34.99 -19.72
CA GLY A 576 1.82 34.19 -18.50
C GLY A 576 1.68 35.06 -17.25
N MET A 577 1.06 34.54 -16.19
CA MET A 577 0.88 35.28 -14.93
C MET A 577 2.25 35.74 -14.36
N PRO A 578 2.42 37.04 -14.04
CA PRO A 578 3.62 37.54 -13.37
C PRO A 578 3.87 36.81 -12.04
N GLY A 579 5.14 36.69 -11.65
CA GLY A 579 5.51 36.24 -10.31
C GLY A 579 5.00 37.23 -9.26
N ILE A 580 4.65 36.75 -8.07
CA ILE A 580 4.15 37.63 -7.00
C ILE A 580 5.30 38.55 -6.55
N PRO A 581 5.11 39.89 -6.45
CA PRO A 581 6.12 40.79 -5.90
C PRO A 581 6.60 40.33 -4.51
N GLY A 582 7.90 40.40 -4.27
CA GLY A 582 8.46 40.06 -2.97
C GLY A 582 7.88 40.95 -1.87
N ARG A 583 7.62 40.38 -0.69
CA ARG A 583 7.12 41.17 0.45
C ARG A 583 8.14 42.27 0.79
N PRO A 584 7.72 43.53 1.02
CA PRO A 584 8.63 44.59 1.47
C PRO A 584 9.38 44.18 2.73
N GLY A 585 10.63 44.64 2.86
CA GLY A 585 11.42 44.42 4.06
C GLY A 585 10.77 45.11 5.26
N ALA A 586 10.87 44.50 6.44
CA ALA A 586 10.37 45.12 7.67
C ALA A 586 11.05 46.48 7.90
N PRO A 587 10.33 47.55 8.28
CA PRO A 587 10.94 48.82 8.65
C PRO A 587 11.95 48.63 9.80
N GLY A 588 13.05 49.38 9.75
CA GLY A 588 13.98 49.49 10.87
C GLY A 588 13.27 50.12 12.07
N LYS A 589 13.72 49.80 13.28
CA LYS A 589 13.14 50.37 14.49
C LYS A 589 13.61 51.82 14.61
N ASP A 590 12.70 52.75 14.90
CA ASP A 590 13.09 54.12 15.21
C ASP A 590 14.09 54.12 16.39
N GLY A 591 15.12 54.98 16.31
CA GLY A 591 16.05 55.16 17.41
C GLY A 591 15.26 55.62 18.65
N LYS A 592 15.57 55.09 19.83
CA LYS A 592 14.93 55.57 21.06
C LYS A 592 15.20 57.06 21.19
N ASP A 593 14.14 57.87 21.38
CA ASP A 593 14.27 59.30 21.63
C ASP A 593 15.32 59.51 22.73
N GLY A 594 16.42 60.18 22.37
CA GLY A 594 17.44 60.55 23.33
C GLY A 594 16.85 61.53 24.34
N VAL A 595 17.19 61.38 25.62
CA VAL A 595 16.94 62.41 26.64
C VAL A 595 17.54 63.73 26.12
N VAL A 596 16.77 64.82 26.14
CA VAL A 596 17.21 66.16 25.66
C VAL A 596 18.62 66.45 26.17
N GLY A 597 19.57 66.67 25.25
CA GLY A 597 20.95 66.98 25.59
C GLY A 597 21.06 68.29 26.39
N SER A 598 21.96 68.33 27.39
CA SER A 598 22.20 69.51 28.24
C SER A 598 22.71 70.74 27.46
N LYS A 599 22.33 71.95 27.90
CA LYS A 599 22.69 73.27 27.30
C LYS A 599 24.22 73.43 27.15
N GLY A 600 24.68 74.00 26.03
CA GLY A 600 26.10 74.26 25.77
C GLY A 600 26.72 75.36 26.65
N ASP A 601 28.04 75.30 26.88
CA ASP A 601 28.79 76.18 27.78
C ASP A 601 28.91 77.64 27.27
N VAL A 602 29.16 78.60 28.18
CA VAL A 602 29.32 80.05 27.88
C VAL A 602 30.61 80.32 27.10
N GLY A 603 30.56 81.28 26.16
CA GLY A 603 31.67 81.73 25.32
C GLY A 603 32.71 82.57 26.08
N PRO A 604 34.00 82.50 25.72
CA PRO A 604 35.09 83.18 26.43
C PRO A 604 35.07 84.74 26.29
N PRO A 605 35.63 85.49 27.26
CA PRO A 605 35.75 86.97 27.22
C PRO A 605 36.54 87.51 26.01
N GLY A 606 36.23 88.74 25.58
CA GLY A 606 36.85 89.45 24.47
C GLY A 606 38.24 90.02 24.80
N GLN A 607 39.18 89.82 23.89
CA GLN A 607 40.62 90.00 24.07
C GLN A 607 41.09 91.48 24.02
N LEU A 608 42.21 91.75 24.68
CA LEU A 608 42.74 93.07 24.93
C LEU A 608 43.80 93.52 23.91
N GLY A 609 43.82 94.80 23.53
CA GLY A 609 44.73 95.39 22.54
C GLY A 609 46.23 95.27 22.90
N ASP A 610 47.01 94.98 21.86
CA ASP A 610 48.32 94.33 21.90
C ASP A 610 49.44 95.15 22.56
N PHE A 611 50.37 94.38 23.11
CA PHE A 611 51.75 94.79 23.28
C PHE A 611 52.67 93.88 22.46
N ALA A 612 53.82 94.44 22.07
CA ALA A 612 54.77 93.94 21.06
C ALA A 612 54.78 92.41 20.88
N GLU A 613 54.49 91.97 19.64
CA GLU A 613 54.34 90.56 19.27
C GLU A 613 55.69 89.83 19.33
N GLN A 614 55.67 88.70 20.04
CA GLN A 614 56.74 87.72 20.02
C GLN A 614 56.89 87.15 18.59
N GLY A 615 58.11 86.89 18.12
CA GLY A 615 58.28 86.30 16.78
C GLY A 615 57.45 85.02 16.57
N GLU A 616 56.99 84.75 15.35
CA GLU A 616 56.07 83.63 15.10
C GLU A 616 56.68 82.27 15.52
N THR A 617 55.91 81.41 16.19
CA THR A 617 56.33 80.03 16.46
C THR A 617 56.50 79.27 15.13
N GLY A 618 57.51 78.41 15.03
CA GLY A 618 57.70 77.59 13.82
C GLY A 618 56.53 76.65 13.53
N GLU A 619 56.40 76.18 12.30
CA GLU A 619 55.27 75.33 11.88
C GLU A 619 55.25 73.98 12.59
N GLN A 620 54.07 73.49 12.98
CA GLN A 620 53.93 72.15 13.58
C GLN A 620 54.38 71.08 12.57
N GLY A 621 55.11 70.06 13.04
CA GLY A 621 55.52 68.94 12.20
C GLY A 621 54.33 68.19 11.57
N SER A 622 54.54 67.57 10.42
CA SER A 622 53.49 66.81 9.72
C SER A 622 52.94 65.65 10.56
N HIS A 623 51.64 65.35 10.45
CA HIS A 623 51.02 64.18 11.10
C HIS A 623 51.74 62.88 10.74
N GLY A 624 51.83 61.96 11.70
CA GLY A 624 52.31 60.61 11.46
C GLY A 624 51.40 59.83 10.51
N ASN A 625 51.95 58.91 9.72
CA ASN A 625 51.16 58.07 8.82
C ASN A 625 50.23 57.13 9.61
N PRO A 626 49.03 56.78 9.09
CA PRO A 626 48.14 55.81 9.72
C PRO A 626 48.79 54.44 9.93
N GLY A 627 48.40 53.75 11.00
CA GLY A 627 48.83 52.38 11.25
C GLY A 627 48.32 51.38 10.20
N LYS A 628 49.02 50.25 10.05
CA LYS A 628 48.62 49.18 9.11
C LYS A 628 47.29 48.54 9.52
N VAL A 629 46.49 48.12 8.54
CA VAL A 629 45.24 47.37 8.77
C VAL A 629 45.55 46.06 9.51
N GLY A 630 44.70 45.69 10.48
CA GLY A 630 44.85 44.47 11.25
C GLY A 630 44.66 43.19 10.42
N PRO A 631 45.15 42.03 10.92
CA PRO A 631 45.01 40.76 10.23
C PRO A 631 43.56 40.27 10.14
N LYS A 632 43.22 39.49 9.10
CA LYS A 632 41.89 38.86 8.93
C LYS A 632 41.59 37.90 10.07
N GLY A 633 40.34 37.88 10.54
CA GLY A 633 39.87 36.95 11.56
C GLY A 633 39.89 35.48 11.14
N PRO A 634 39.86 34.54 12.11
CA PRO A 634 39.87 33.11 11.84
C PRO A 634 38.54 32.60 11.24
N GLU A 635 38.59 31.47 10.53
CA GLU A 635 37.41 30.80 9.98
C GLU A 635 36.39 30.41 11.08
N GLY A 636 35.11 30.47 10.73
CA GLY A 636 34.03 30.01 11.59
C GLY A 636 34.05 28.49 11.84
N PRO A 637 33.37 28.00 12.89
CA PRO A 637 33.29 26.56 13.12
C PRO A 637 32.43 25.86 12.03
N PRO A 638 32.69 24.58 11.71
CA PRO A 638 31.88 23.84 10.75
C PRO A 638 30.40 23.72 11.17
N GLY A 639 29.52 23.54 10.20
CA GLY A 639 28.10 23.27 10.43
C GLY A 639 27.83 21.89 11.05
N ALA A 640 26.68 21.75 11.71
CA ALA A 640 26.26 20.48 12.30
C ALA A 640 25.92 19.42 11.22
N GLN A 641 26.00 18.14 11.59
CA GLN A 641 25.59 17.04 10.69
C GLN A 641 24.10 17.11 10.36
N GLY A 642 23.74 16.79 9.12
CA GLY A 642 22.34 16.70 8.69
C GLY A 642 21.55 15.59 9.42
N PRO A 643 20.21 15.65 9.38
CA PRO A 643 19.35 14.68 10.05
C PRO A 643 19.43 13.28 9.41
N VAL A 644 19.18 12.24 10.22
CA VAL A 644 19.11 10.85 9.75
C VAL A 644 18.01 10.70 8.69
N GLY A 645 18.26 9.88 7.67
CA GLY A 645 17.27 9.59 6.62
C GLY A 645 16.03 8.83 7.12
N PRO A 646 14.92 8.85 6.37
CA PRO A 646 13.69 8.16 6.75
C PRO A 646 13.87 6.63 6.76
N LYS A 647 13.12 5.92 7.63
CA LYS A 647 13.10 4.44 7.67
C LYS A 647 12.68 3.86 6.32
N GLY A 648 13.31 2.76 5.92
CA GLY A 648 12.95 2.03 4.71
C GLY A 648 11.57 1.39 4.78
N VAL A 649 10.97 1.16 3.61
CA VAL A 649 9.65 0.53 3.48
C VAL A 649 9.70 -0.92 3.99
N LYS A 650 8.64 -1.39 4.68
CA LYS A 650 8.50 -2.80 5.09
C LYS A 650 8.62 -3.74 3.88
N GLY A 651 9.23 -4.90 4.09
CA GLY A 651 9.33 -5.95 3.08
C GLY A 651 7.97 -6.53 2.69
N GLU A 652 7.89 -7.10 1.49
CA GLU A 652 6.69 -7.81 1.02
C GLU A 652 6.46 -9.09 1.82
N SER A 653 5.21 -9.50 2.01
CA SER A 653 4.91 -10.80 2.61
C SER A 653 5.51 -11.95 1.79
N GLY A 654 5.86 -13.04 2.47
CA GLY A 654 6.38 -14.25 1.84
C GLY A 654 5.37 -14.93 0.92
N ASP A 655 5.88 -15.67 -0.06
CA ASP A 655 5.06 -16.48 -0.95
C ASP A 655 4.56 -17.71 -0.17
N TYR A 656 3.28 -18.04 -0.21
CA TYR A 656 2.87 -19.40 0.18
C TYR A 656 3.22 -20.35 -0.98
N LYS A 657 3.40 -21.66 -0.70
CA LYS A 657 3.47 -22.68 -1.77
C LYS A 657 2.12 -22.73 -2.50
N THR A 658 1.97 -21.83 -3.48
CA THR A 658 0.88 -21.62 -4.42
C THR A 658 0.50 -22.81 -5.30
N THR A 659 1.29 -23.87 -5.27
CA THR A 659 1.24 -24.90 -6.30
C THR A 659 0.24 -26.01 -5.99
N LEU A 660 -0.13 -26.20 -4.71
CA LEU A 660 -1.02 -27.30 -4.32
C LEU A 660 -2.49 -26.89 -4.47
N LYS A 661 -2.96 -26.89 -5.71
CA LYS A 661 -4.38 -26.77 -6.05
C LYS A 661 -4.88 -28.14 -6.52
N SER A 662 -6.07 -28.54 -6.10
CA SER A 662 -6.72 -29.72 -6.65
C SER A 662 -8.20 -29.54 -6.51
N ALA A 663 -8.89 -29.42 -7.64
CA ALA A 663 -10.32 -29.27 -7.66
C ALA A 663 -10.89 -29.65 -9.02
N PHE A 664 -12.11 -30.18 -9.04
CA PHE A 664 -12.82 -30.49 -10.27
C PHE A 664 -14.32 -30.32 -10.09
N SER A 665 -15.00 -29.93 -11.15
CA SER A 665 -16.45 -30.06 -11.33
C SER A 665 -16.70 -30.61 -12.72
N MET A 666 -17.34 -31.77 -12.78
CA MET A 666 -17.57 -32.54 -13.99
C MET A 666 -19.06 -32.79 -14.12
N SER A 667 -19.59 -32.61 -15.33
CA SER A 667 -21.01 -32.75 -15.64
C SER A 667 -21.24 -34.00 -16.50
N LYS A 668 -22.33 -34.71 -16.21
CA LYS A 668 -22.78 -35.85 -17.01
C LYS A 668 -23.51 -35.35 -18.25
N VAL A 669 -23.17 -35.91 -19.40
CA VAL A 669 -23.89 -35.69 -20.65
C VAL A 669 -24.67 -36.94 -21.06
N GLY A 670 -25.90 -36.74 -21.52
CA GLY A 670 -26.76 -37.78 -22.09
C GLY A 670 -27.65 -38.50 -21.07
N SER A 671 -28.65 -39.17 -21.63
CA SER A 671 -29.72 -39.86 -20.89
C SER A 671 -29.45 -41.35 -20.64
N ILE A 672 -28.29 -41.87 -21.06
CA ILE A 672 -27.94 -43.28 -20.83
C ILE A 672 -27.82 -43.51 -19.32
N LEU A 673 -28.67 -44.41 -18.82
CA LEU A 673 -28.69 -44.81 -17.43
C LEU A 673 -27.37 -45.49 -17.05
N PRO A 674 -26.71 -45.07 -15.95
CA PRO A 674 -25.47 -45.68 -15.53
C PRO A 674 -25.72 -47.12 -15.06
N ARG A 675 -24.79 -48.02 -15.36
CA ARG A 675 -24.88 -49.43 -14.97
C ARG A 675 -24.50 -49.59 -13.50
N ARG A 676 -25.16 -50.53 -12.83
CA ARG A 676 -24.87 -50.90 -11.44
C ARG A 676 -23.40 -51.30 -11.28
N ASP A 677 -22.79 -50.92 -10.15
CA ASP A 677 -21.42 -51.27 -9.75
C ASP A 677 -20.36 -50.83 -10.78
N GLN A 678 -20.67 -49.79 -11.57
CA GLN A 678 -19.74 -49.15 -12.48
C GLN A 678 -19.65 -47.64 -12.18
N PRO A 679 -18.47 -47.02 -12.35
CA PRO A 679 -18.33 -45.58 -12.21
C PRO A 679 -19.32 -44.83 -13.10
N ILE A 680 -20.07 -43.91 -12.51
CA ILE A 680 -20.97 -43.01 -13.23
C ILE A 680 -20.11 -42.10 -14.10
N ARG A 681 -20.42 -42.06 -15.40
CA ARG A 681 -19.68 -41.24 -16.35
C ARG A 681 -20.03 -39.76 -16.22
N PHE A 682 -19.03 -38.94 -15.86
CA PHE A 682 -19.06 -37.48 -15.93
C PHE A 682 -17.93 -37.01 -16.85
N ASP A 683 -18.29 -36.63 -18.08
CA ASP A 683 -17.33 -36.41 -19.17
C ASP A 683 -17.21 -34.95 -19.62
N ARG A 684 -18.20 -34.10 -19.34
CA ARG A 684 -18.12 -32.67 -19.63
C ARG A 684 -17.39 -31.93 -18.51
N VAL A 685 -16.19 -31.44 -18.81
CA VAL A 685 -15.39 -30.63 -17.88
C VAL A 685 -16.02 -29.25 -17.70
N ILE A 686 -16.33 -28.87 -16.46
CA ILE A 686 -16.61 -27.46 -16.10
C ILE A 686 -15.33 -26.85 -15.53
N THR A 687 -14.74 -27.54 -14.54
CA THR A 687 -13.46 -27.20 -13.92
C THR A 687 -12.67 -28.50 -13.71
N ASN A 688 -11.37 -28.51 -13.98
CA ASN A 688 -10.48 -29.64 -13.62
C ASN A 688 -9.08 -29.09 -13.34
N GLU A 689 -8.96 -28.35 -12.24
CA GLU A 689 -7.73 -27.73 -11.78
C GLU A 689 -6.66 -28.80 -11.53
N ASN A 690 -5.52 -28.67 -12.23
CA ASN A 690 -4.42 -29.64 -12.26
C ASN A 690 -4.75 -31.04 -12.82
N GLY A 691 -5.95 -31.25 -13.39
CA GLY A 691 -6.25 -32.46 -14.16
C GLY A 691 -6.34 -33.75 -13.34
N HIS A 692 -6.60 -33.66 -12.03
CA HIS A 692 -6.64 -34.81 -11.13
C HIS A 692 -7.91 -35.67 -11.30
N TYR A 693 -8.95 -35.13 -11.92
CA TYR A 693 -10.08 -35.95 -12.38
C TYR A 693 -9.81 -36.50 -13.78
N SER A 694 -9.95 -37.81 -13.97
CA SER A 694 -9.85 -38.48 -15.27
C SER A 694 -11.25 -38.73 -15.85
N PRO A 695 -11.67 -37.99 -16.90
CA PRO A 695 -12.96 -38.22 -17.55
C PRO A 695 -13.08 -39.60 -18.19
N GLN A 696 -11.96 -40.17 -18.64
CA GLN A 696 -11.92 -41.49 -19.29
C GLN A 696 -12.35 -42.60 -18.32
N ASN A 697 -11.86 -42.54 -17.08
CA ASN A 697 -12.17 -43.54 -16.06
C ASN A 697 -13.30 -43.09 -15.13
N SER A 698 -13.72 -41.82 -15.24
CA SER A 698 -14.71 -41.16 -14.37
C SER A 698 -14.37 -41.23 -12.89
N LYS A 699 -13.07 -41.10 -12.58
CA LYS A 699 -12.54 -41.12 -11.22
C LYS A 699 -11.67 -39.89 -10.98
N PHE A 700 -11.78 -39.34 -9.78
CA PHE A 700 -10.75 -38.47 -9.22
C PHE A 700 -9.59 -39.34 -8.73
N ILE A 701 -8.35 -38.96 -9.03
CA ILE A 701 -7.15 -39.61 -8.52
C ILE A 701 -6.40 -38.60 -7.65
N CYS A 702 -6.27 -38.89 -6.36
CA CYS A 702 -5.54 -38.03 -5.45
C CYS A 702 -4.06 -37.93 -5.86
N GLN A 703 -3.57 -36.73 -6.15
CA GLN A 703 -2.13 -36.47 -6.36
C GLN A 703 -1.50 -35.72 -5.18
N ILE A 704 -2.33 -35.07 -4.36
CA ILE A 704 -1.91 -34.27 -3.22
C ILE A 704 -2.59 -34.86 -1.99
N PRO A 705 -1.88 -35.62 -1.13
CA PRO A 705 -2.44 -36.15 0.10
C PRO A 705 -3.03 -35.06 0.99
N GLY A 706 -4.12 -35.39 1.68
CA GLY A 706 -4.76 -34.49 2.63
C GLY A 706 -6.28 -34.59 2.61
N LEU A 707 -6.94 -33.55 3.11
CA LEU A 707 -8.39 -33.49 3.28
C LEU A 707 -9.06 -32.90 2.05
N TYR A 708 -10.08 -33.59 1.55
CA TYR A 708 -10.90 -33.20 0.41
C TYR A 708 -12.37 -33.16 0.79
N TYR A 709 -13.12 -32.24 0.20
CA TYR A 709 -14.58 -32.28 0.21
C TYR A 709 -15.06 -32.74 -1.18
N PHE A 710 -15.90 -33.78 -1.20
CA PHE A 710 -16.57 -34.27 -2.40
C PHE A 710 -18.07 -34.03 -2.28
N THR A 711 -18.70 -33.63 -3.37
CA THR A 711 -20.12 -33.32 -3.42
C THR A 711 -20.68 -33.56 -4.81
N TYR A 712 -21.93 -33.96 -4.91
CA TYR A 712 -22.61 -34.03 -6.20
C TYR A 712 -24.02 -33.48 -6.08
N HIS A 713 -24.52 -32.95 -7.20
CA HIS A 713 -25.91 -32.58 -7.38
C HIS A 713 -26.38 -33.30 -8.64
N ALA A 714 -27.36 -34.18 -8.48
CA ALA A 714 -27.76 -35.13 -9.50
C ALA A 714 -29.24 -34.96 -9.82
N THR A 715 -29.54 -34.61 -11.06
CA THR A 715 -30.92 -34.63 -11.55
C THR A 715 -31.35 -36.07 -11.82
N SER A 716 -32.53 -36.45 -11.34
CA SER A 716 -33.12 -37.77 -11.50
C SER A 716 -34.56 -37.69 -12.01
N LYS A 717 -35.02 -38.75 -12.70
CA LYS A 717 -36.43 -38.94 -13.10
C LYS A 717 -37.11 -40.10 -12.37
N GLY A 718 -36.47 -40.66 -11.36
CA GLY A 718 -37.00 -41.75 -10.56
C GLY A 718 -36.10 -42.10 -9.39
N ASN A 719 -36.21 -43.34 -8.91
CA ASN A 719 -35.42 -43.81 -7.78
C ASN A 719 -33.93 -43.80 -8.11
N LEU A 720 -33.16 -43.07 -7.30
CA LEU A 720 -31.73 -42.95 -7.45
C LEU A 720 -31.05 -43.19 -6.11
N CYS A 721 -30.07 -44.10 -6.10
CA CYS A 721 -29.13 -44.24 -5.01
C CYS A 721 -27.71 -44.17 -5.57
N ILE A 722 -26.87 -43.35 -4.96
CA ILE A 722 -25.48 -43.17 -5.37
C ILE A 722 -24.56 -43.50 -4.19
N ASN A 723 -23.57 -44.34 -4.45
CA ASN A 723 -22.47 -44.65 -3.56
C ASN A 723 -21.31 -43.70 -3.84
N ILE A 724 -20.74 -43.11 -2.79
CA ILE A 724 -19.41 -42.50 -2.85
C ILE A 724 -18.40 -43.58 -2.53
N MET A 725 -17.55 -43.89 -3.52
CA MET A 725 -16.55 -44.94 -3.45
C MET A 725 -15.15 -44.33 -3.28
N LYS A 726 -14.30 -44.99 -2.49
CA LYS A 726 -12.91 -44.60 -2.23
C LYS A 726 -12.00 -45.84 -2.28
N GLY A 727 -10.75 -45.70 -2.70
CA GLY A 727 -9.74 -46.76 -2.58
C GLY A 727 -9.48 -47.56 -3.86
N VAL A 728 -8.42 -48.35 -3.88
CA VAL A 728 -7.90 -49.02 -5.08
C VAL A 728 -8.76 -50.26 -5.47
N GLY A 729 -8.75 -50.62 -6.75
CA GLY A 729 -9.46 -51.80 -7.26
C GLY A 729 -10.99 -51.61 -7.26
N LYS A 730 -11.70 -52.48 -6.53
CA LYS A 730 -13.16 -52.36 -6.34
C LYS A 730 -13.56 -51.20 -5.40
N GLY A 731 -12.60 -50.67 -4.62
CA GLY A 731 -12.86 -49.64 -3.63
C GLY A 731 -13.72 -50.11 -2.46
N THR A 732 -13.91 -49.19 -1.52
CA THR A 732 -14.82 -49.31 -0.39
C THR A 732 -15.92 -48.28 -0.52
N LYS A 733 -17.13 -48.70 -0.17
CA LYS A 733 -18.30 -47.82 -0.10
C LYS A 733 -18.20 -46.98 1.16
N VAL A 734 -18.07 -45.66 1.01
CA VAL A 734 -18.00 -44.73 2.13
C VAL A 734 -19.40 -44.43 2.65
N VAL A 735 -20.26 -43.91 1.77
CA VAL A 735 -21.66 -43.53 2.07
C VAL A 735 -22.54 -43.80 0.85
N THR A 736 -23.81 -44.09 1.09
CA THR A 736 -24.86 -44.17 0.08
C THR A 736 -25.92 -43.11 0.36
N PHE A 737 -26.31 -42.33 -0.65
CA PHE A 737 -27.47 -41.45 -0.55
C PHE A 737 -28.56 -41.96 -1.50
N CYS A 738 -29.78 -42.06 -1.01
CA CYS A 738 -30.94 -42.54 -1.76
C CYS A 738 -32.05 -41.50 -1.74
N ASP A 739 -32.63 -41.25 -2.92
CA ASP A 739 -33.65 -40.25 -3.12
C ASP A 739 -34.65 -40.72 -4.19
N PHE A 740 -35.89 -40.92 -3.79
CA PHE A 740 -36.89 -41.65 -4.55
C PHE A 740 -38.03 -40.76 -4.96
N VAL A 741 -38.43 -40.94 -6.22
CA VAL A 741 -39.54 -40.18 -6.80
C VAL A 741 -40.20 -40.96 -7.92
N ASN A 742 -41.48 -40.68 -8.16
CA ASN A 742 -42.26 -41.37 -9.17
C ASN A 742 -42.44 -40.52 -10.44
N LYS A 743 -41.62 -40.78 -11.46
CA LYS A 743 -41.75 -40.23 -12.83
C LYS A 743 -41.76 -38.69 -12.94
N ILE A 744 -41.18 -37.99 -11.98
CA ILE A 744 -40.98 -36.53 -12.03
C ILE A 744 -39.50 -36.20 -11.86
N TYR A 745 -39.11 -35.00 -12.28
CA TYR A 745 -37.75 -34.51 -12.12
C TYR A 745 -37.50 -34.14 -10.65
N GLN A 746 -36.37 -34.57 -10.10
CA GLN A 746 -35.88 -34.17 -8.78
C GLN A 746 -34.39 -33.88 -8.84
N VAL A 747 -33.87 -33.16 -7.85
CA VAL A 747 -32.43 -32.95 -7.70
C VAL A 747 -31.99 -33.49 -6.35
N THR A 748 -31.27 -34.60 -6.38
CA THR A 748 -30.67 -35.17 -5.17
C THR A 748 -29.23 -34.71 -5.00
N THR A 749 -28.74 -34.70 -3.76
CA THR A 749 -27.39 -34.25 -3.43
C THR A 749 -26.78 -35.09 -2.33
N GLY A 750 -25.46 -35.16 -2.32
CA GLY A 750 -24.70 -35.82 -1.27
C GLY A 750 -23.29 -35.24 -1.20
N GLY A 751 -22.73 -35.15 0.00
CA GLY A 751 -21.39 -34.64 0.20
C GLY A 751 -20.72 -35.17 1.45
N VAL A 752 -19.39 -35.27 1.40
CA VAL A 752 -18.55 -35.85 2.46
C VAL A 752 -17.12 -35.31 2.41
N VAL A 753 -16.52 -35.11 3.58
CA VAL A 753 -15.10 -34.81 3.77
C VAL A 753 -14.34 -36.12 3.94
N LEU A 754 -13.29 -36.32 3.14
CA LEU A 754 -12.43 -37.50 3.17
C LEU A 754 -10.97 -37.08 3.28
N HIS A 755 -10.22 -37.73 4.16
CA HIS A 755 -8.76 -37.77 4.06
C HIS A 755 -8.36 -38.74 2.96
N LEU A 756 -7.43 -38.39 2.08
CA LEU A 756 -6.96 -39.21 0.97
C LEU A 756 -5.44 -39.31 0.94
N GLU A 757 -4.95 -40.49 0.59
CA GLU A 757 -3.53 -40.75 0.32
C GLU A 757 -3.19 -40.55 -1.17
N ALA A 758 -1.91 -40.41 -1.49
CA ALA A 758 -1.47 -40.26 -2.88
C ALA A 758 -1.84 -41.51 -3.72
N GLY A 759 -2.37 -41.28 -4.92
CA GLY A 759 -2.84 -42.31 -5.84
C GLY A 759 -4.22 -42.88 -5.52
N GLU A 760 -4.83 -42.49 -4.39
CA GLU A 760 -6.13 -43.03 -3.99
C GLU A 760 -7.27 -42.47 -4.84
N PRO A 761 -8.08 -43.33 -5.50
CA PRO A 761 -9.18 -42.86 -6.33
C PRO A 761 -10.49 -42.64 -5.54
N VAL A 762 -11.29 -41.68 -6.00
CA VAL A 762 -12.66 -41.41 -5.53
C VAL A 762 -13.61 -41.29 -6.73
N TRP A 763 -14.77 -41.92 -6.66
CA TRP A 763 -15.78 -41.89 -7.73
C TRP A 763 -17.19 -42.17 -7.21
N LEU A 764 -18.18 -42.02 -8.09
CA LEU A 764 -19.58 -42.32 -7.80
C LEU A 764 -20.01 -43.60 -8.52
N GLU A 765 -20.78 -44.45 -7.86
CA GLU A 765 -21.42 -45.63 -8.46
C GLU A 765 -22.91 -45.66 -8.17
N PRO A 766 -23.78 -46.00 -9.13
CA PRO A 766 -25.20 -46.15 -8.87
C PRO A 766 -25.48 -47.54 -8.26
N THR A 767 -26.55 -47.65 -7.49
CA THR A 767 -27.09 -48.97 -7.13
C THR A 767 -27.99 -49.50 -8.26
N GLU A 768 -28.81 -50.51 -7.97
CA GLU A 768 -29.96 -50.89 -8.80
C GLU A 768 -30.96 -49.74 -9.03
N LYS A 769 -30.97 -48.71 -8.17
CA LYS A 769 -31.75 -47.49 -8.33
C LYS A 769 -30.89 -46.46 -9.06
N ASN A 770 -30.98 -46.43 -10.38
CA ASN A 770 -30.00 -45.76 -11.24
C ASN A 770 -30.59 -44.69 -12.17
N HIS A 771 -31.75 -44.10 -11.85
CA HIS A 771 -32.48 -43.15 -12.72
C HIS A 771 -31.83 -41.75 -12.85
N LEU A 772 -30.53 -41.69 -13.03
CA LEU A 772 -29.74 -40.47 -13.20
C LEU A 772 -29.83 -39.92 -14.63
N VAL A 773 -30.10 -38.62 -14.76
CA VAL A 773 -30.09 -37.89 -16.04
C VAL A 773 -29.02 -36.81 -16.04
N GLY A 774 -28.52 -36.44 -17.22
CA GLY A 774 -27.61 -35.30 -17.38
C GLY A 774 -27.76 -34.69 -18.78
N GLY A 775 -27.91 -33.38 -18.85
CA GLY A 775 -28.05 -32.65 -20.12
C GLY A 775 -28.53 -31.23 -19.92
N ASP A 776 -28.69 -30.50 -21.02
CA ASP A 776 -29.04 -29.08 -20.97
C ASP A 776 -30.40 -28.87 -20.28
N GLY A 777 -30.39 -28.09 -19.20
CA GLY A 777 -31.57 -27.81 -18.37
C GLY A 777 -31.84 -28.84 -17.27
N ALA A 778 -31.03 -29.89 -17.13
CA ALA A 778 -31.16 -30.94 -16.11
C ALA A 778 -29.78 -31.52 -15.79
N ASP A 779 -28.88 -30.69 -15.26
CA ASP A 779 -27.50 -31.07 -15.04
C ASP A 779 -27.36 -32.06 -13.89
N SER A 780 -26.41 -32.99 -14.04
CA SER A 780 -25.85 -33.76 -12.93
C SER A 780 -24.36 -33.46 -12.88
N ILE A 781 -23.90 -32.94 -11.74
CA ILE A 781 -22.53 -32.46 -11.53
C ILE A 781 -21.90 -33.20 -10.35
N PHE A 782 -20.71 -33.72 -10.55
CA PHE A 782 -19.84 -34.25 -9.50
C PHE A 782 -18.64 -33.32 -9.31
N SER A 783 -18.40 -32.91 -8.07
CA SER A 783 -17.34 -31.97 -7.71
C SER A 783 -16.50 -32.46 -6.55
N GLY A 784 -15.25 -32.03 -6.50
CA GLY A 784 -14.38 -32.24 -5.35
C GLY A 784 -13.24 -31.25 -5.30
N PHE A 785 -12.77 -30.90 -4.11
CA PHE A 785 -11.67 -29.96 -3.93
C PHE A 785 -10.86 -30.19 -2.65
N LEU A 786 -9.57 -29.88 -2.70
CA LEU A 786 -8.64 -29.95 -1.58
C LEU A 786 -8.95 -28.85 -0.56
N LEU A 787 -9.13 -29.22 0.70
CA LEU A 787 -9.32 -28.32 1.84
C LEU A 787 -7.98 -27.96 2.50
N PHE A 788 -7.19 -29.01 2.79
CA PHE A 788 -5.93 -28.92 3.51
C PHE A 788 -4.99 -30.04 3.01
N PRO A 789 -3.83 -29.72 2.40
CA PRO A 789 -2.82 -30.73 2.12
C PRO A 789 -2.21 -31.26 3.42
N ASP A 790 -1.65 -32.47 3.38
CA ASP A 790 -0.77 -32.96 4.43
C ASP A 790 0.58 -32.23 4.44
N SER A 791 1.21 -32.20 5.61
CA SER A 791 2.44 -31.44 5.91
C SER A 791 3.68 -31.98 5.22
#